data_AF-A0A1L9VA19-F1
#
_entry.id   AF-A0A1L9VA19-F1
#
_cell.length_a   1.000
_cell.length_b   1.000
_cell.length_c   1.000
_cell.angle_alpha   90.00
_cell.angle_beta   90.00
_cell.angle_gamma   90.00
#
_symmetry.space_group_name_H-M   'P 1'
#
loop_
_entity.id
_entity.type
_entity.pdbx_description
1 polymer ?
#
loop_
_entity_poly.entity_id
_entity_poly.type
_entity_poly.pdbx_seq_one_letter_code
_entity_poly.pdbx_strand_id
1 'polypeptide(L)'
;MPSTELTTKVTSGSPYQLDKNQVTRASSALLRHIKSKQEEKEKNATKKTLIGDNDEDEEDAPLHNEAVWLVLTTKKHVVDKNRLKPGKISIPHSLNSSPSLSICLITADPQRAVKNIVTDPSFPQDLTSRIDRVIGFSKLKTRYQSFESRRQLLSEHDVFLADDRIIMRLVNTLGKIFYKSSKRPIPVRIAEIEKVDGKKVKKDPKQKNNNTSDEKSSAFASPLIVAKEIEKTLSCAPVQLAPATTASIRIGSSKFTSEQLAQNVEAVVKGLTEKFITKGWRNIKAIHVKGASTMAMPIWLASELWVDENDVLENNAEETKAIEGGKKRKSTGDNEKLLEDSKKSKKSKATEDDDETASLTARKQKLQKQKEKALEDGKASISQNTGNATKASKKKQKSSVLRAARSQIYPSRACNQPSLSALARLLSTLAVLEQRDGKLQQSSLSAVAAAQKLGGSVTAFVAGKGVKGSAAAEAAKIKGLEKVVAVDNEAYEKGLPENYAPLLVDNIKSGGFSHVLAAHSAFGKSLLPRVAALLDVQQISDITKIESEDTFVRPIYAGNAILTVQSTDSTKVITVRGTSFQGTETEGGSAEIVDGTDPNAPALTEWVSEELTKSERPDLGTASRVVSGGRGLKSKEEFDRVIVPLADSLGAAIGASRAAVDSGFADNSLQVGQTGKNVAPQLYLCAGVSGAIQHLAGMKDSKVIAAINKDPDAPIFQVADVGLVGDLFEKVPELTEKLKSQA
;
A
#
# COMPACT_ATOMS: atom_id res chain seq x y z
N MET A 1 28.40 50.92 -13.39
CA MET A 1 28.00 49.70 -14.11
C MET A 1 26.67 49.21 -13.55
N PRO A 2 25.78 48.61 -14.36
CA PRO A 2 24.45 48.17 -13.90
C PRO A 2 24.53 46.96 -12.96
N SER A 3 23.46 46.74 -12.21
CA SER A 3 23.27 45.59 -11.31
C SER A 3 23.15 44.27 -12.07
N THR A 4 23.83 43.23 -11.58
CA THR A 4 23.65 41.84 -12.04
C THR A 4 23.16 41.00 -10.86
N GLU A 5 22.00 40.39 -11.00
CA GLU A 5 21.29 39.69 -9.93
C GLU A 5 21.62 38.19 -9.89
N LEU A 6 21.55 37.57 -8.70
CA LEU A 6 21.43 36.12 -8.54
C LEU A 6 20.51 35.76 -7.35
N THR A 7 19.25 35.35 -7.45
CA THR A 7 18.18 35.44 -8.48
C THR A 7 16.85 35.43 -7.69
N THR A 8 15.77 36.19 -7.90
CA THR A 8 15.23 36.99 -9.04
C THR A 8 14.64 36.17 -10.20
N LYS A 9 13.93 36.84 -11.13
CA LYS A 9 13.10 36.18 -12.16
C LYS A 9 13.95 35.58 -13.28
N VAL A 10 13.62 34.37 -13.72
CA VAL A 10 14.17 33.82 -14.98
C VAL A 10 13.69 34.67 -16.16
N THR A 11 14.62 35.37 -16.80
CA THR A 11 14.43 36.13 -18.02
C THR A 11 14.36 35.18 -19.22
N SER A 12 13.12 34.82 -19.59
CA SER A 12 12.73 33.88 -20.66
C SER A 12 13.07 32.40 -20.39
N GLY A 13 12.02 31.56 -20.36
CA GLY A 13 12.11 30.12 -20.02
C GLY A 13 11.65 29.84 -18.58
N SER A 14 10.38 29.48 -18.39
CA SER A 14 9.83 29.34 -17.03
C SER A 14 10.32 28.07 -16.31
N PRO A 15 10.43 28.05 -14.97
CA PRO A 15 10.71 26.83 -14.18
C PRO A 15 9.57 25.79 -14.23
N TYR A 16 8.52 26.07 -14.99
CA TYR A 16 7.28 25.31 -15.11
C TYR A 16 6.97 25.02 -16.59
N GLN A 17 7.99 24.55 -17.32
CA GLN A 17 7.91 24.19 -18.73
C GLN A 17 8.61 22.86 -19.03
N LEU A 18 8.13 22.18 -20.05
CA LEU A 18 8.65 20.90 -20.53
C LEU A 18 9.84 21.13 -21.48
N ASP A 19 11.03 20.60 -21.18
CA ASP A 19 12.15 20.64 -22.15
C ASP A 19 11.92 19.65 -23.30
N LYS A 20 11.83 20.20 -24.52
CA LYS A 20 11.63 19.43 -25.76
C LYS A 20 12.78 18.45 -26.02
N ASN A 21 14.00 18.77 -25.58
CA ASN A 21 15.15 17.89 -25.75
C ASN A 21 15.04 16.67 -24.83
N GLN A 22 14.75 16.88 -23.54
CA GLN A 22 14.51 15.82 -22.56
C GLN A 22 13.32 14.93 -22.95
N VAL A 23 12.21 15.50 -23.44
CA VAL A 23 11.07 14.72 -23.98
C VAL A 23 11.51 13.84 -25.15
N THR A 24 12.27 14.38 -26.10
CA THR A 24 12.71 13.65 -27.30
C THR A 24 13.73 12.56 -26.95
N ARG A 25 14.63 12.82 -25.98
CA ARG A 25 15.56 11.82 -25.42
C ARG A 25 14.81 10.70 -24.70
N ALA A 26 13.86 11.01 -23.83
CA ALA A 26 13.03 10.00 -23.14
C ALA A 26 12.19 9.16 -24.13
N SER A 27 11.59 9.82 -25.14
CA SER A 27 10.77 9.18 -26.17
C SER A 27 11.59 8.24 -27.06
N SER A 28 12.78 8.66 -27.50
CA SER A 28 13.67 7.83 -28.32
C SER A 28 14.31 6.69 -27.53
N ALA A 29 14.69 6.90 -26.27
CA ALA A 29 15.16 5.82 -25.39
C ALA A 29 14.08 4.75 -25.17
N LEU A 30 12.84 5.17 -24.89
CA LEU A 30 11.71 4.25 -24.70
C LEU A 30 11.40 3.45 -25.97
N LEU A 31 11.31 4.10 -27.13
CA LEU A 31 11.03 3.42 -28.40
C LEU A 31 12.15 2.44 -28.81
N ARG A 32 13.43 2.75 -28.50
CA ARG A 32 14.55 1.80 -28.68
C ARG A 32 14.41 0.58 -27.78
N HIS A 33 14.07 0.77 -26.49
CA HIS A 33 13.90 -0.34 -25.55
C HIS A 33 12.72 -1.24 -25.91
N ILE A 34 11.59 -0.66 -26.34
CA ILE A 34 10.43 -1.41 -26.84
C ILE A 34 10.83 -2.27 -28.05
N LYS A 35 11.49 -1.69 -29.06
CA LYS A 35 11.94 -2.43 -30.25
C LYS A 35 12.93 -3.56 -29.90
N SER A 36 13.91 -3.30 -29.04
CA SER A 36 14.86 -4.32 -28.56
C SER A 36 14.14 -5.50 -27.88
N LYS A 37 13.13 -5.22 -27.03
CA LYS A 37 12.32 -6.27 -26.39
C LYS A 37 11.41 -7.02 -27.37
N GLN A 38 10.87 -6.35 -28.40
CA GLN A 38 10.11 -7.02 -29.46
C GLN A 38 11.02 -7.97 -30.24
N GLU A 39 12.19 -7.52 -30.67
CA GLU A 39 13.20 -8.36 -31.31
C GLU A 39 13.66 -9.55 -30.43
N GLU A 40 13.87 -9.34 -29.13
CA GLU A 40 14.20 -10.41 -28.18
C GLU A 40 13.06 -11.43 -28.03
N LYS A 41 11.81 -10.97 -27.97
CA LYS A 41 10.63 -11.86 -27.98
C LYS A 41 10.54 -12.65 -29.29
N GLU A 42 10.68 -12.00 -30.44
CA GLU A 42 10.64 -12.66 -31.77
C GLU A 42 11.76 -13.71 -31.92
N LYS A 43 12.99 -13.38 -31.49
CA LYS A 43 14.16 -14.28 -31.46
C LYS A 43 14.06 -15.41 -30.44
N ASN A 44 13.13 -15.34 -29.49
CA ASN A 44 12.86 -16.41 -28.51
C ASN A 44 11.63 -17.24 -28.89
N ALA A 45 10.60 -16.63 -29.49
CA ALA A 45 9.46 -17.33 -30.07
C ALA A 45 9.90 -18.27 -31.21
N THR A 46 10.78 -17.79 -32.10
CA THR A 46 11.40 -18.60 -33.17
C THR A 46 12.33 -19.72 -32.66
N LYS A 47 12.82 -19.64 -31.41
CA LYS A 47 13.52 -20.75 -30.75
C LYS A 47 12.55 -21.74 -30.11
N LYS A 48 11.46 -21.26 -29.50
CA LYS A 48 10.38 -22.11 -28.99
C LYS A 48 9.75 -22.95 -30.11
N THR A 49 9.44 -22.38 -31.27
CA THR A 49 8.88 -23.18 -32.40
C THR A 49 9.87 -24.17 -33.05
N LEU A 50 11.15 -24.18 -32.64
CA LEU A 50 12.13 -25.20 -33.03
C LEU A 50 12.33 -26.31 -31.98
N ILE A 51 11.72 -26.19 -30.80
CA ILE A 51 11.75 -27.19 -29.72
C ILE A 51 10.30 -27.44 -29.32
N GLY A 52 9.72 -28.55 -29.81
CA GLY A 52 8.27 -28.78 -29.86
C GLY A 52 7.55 -29.06 -28.53
N ASP A 53 7.72 -28.18 -27.54
CA ASP A 53 6.93 -28.15 -26.31
C ASP A 53 5.68 -27.29 -26.52
N ASN A 54 4.55 -27.95 -26.74
CA ASN A 54 3.24 -27.33 -26.97
C ASN A 54 2.49 -27.17 -25.62
N ASP A 55 2.98 -26.27 -24.76
CA ASP A 55 2.28 -25.87 -23.53
C ASP A 55 1.22 -24.79 -23.86
N GLU A 56 -0.06 -25.18 -23.85
CA GLU A 56 -1.21 -24.30 -24.16
C GLU A 56 -1.63 -23.44 -22.96
N ASP A 57 -0.94 -22.32 -22.68
CA ASP A 57 -1.40 -21.37 -21.64
C ASP A 57 -0.90 -19.89 -21.80
N GLU A 58 -1.23 -19.22 -22.92
CA GLU A 58 -1.51 -17.76 -22.98
C GLU A 58 -2.06 -17.35 -24.38
N GLU A 59 -3.06 -16.44 -24.43
CA GLU A 59 -3.56 -15.84 -25.69
C GLU A 59 -2.55 -14.80 -26.26
N ASP A 60 -1.35 -15.24 -26.68
CA ASP A 60 -0.23 -14.36 -27.13
C ASP A 60 -0.47 -13.78 -28.54
N ALA A 61 -1.48 -12.91 -28.65
CA ALA A 61 -1.84 -12.20 -29.88
C ALA A 61 -0.68 -11.28 -30.35
N PRO A 62 -0.20 -11.38 -31.62
CA PRO A 62 1.01 -10.70 -32.09
C PRO A 62 1.06 -9.18 -31.83
N LEU A 63 1.87 -8.80 -30.84
CA LEU A 63 1.92 -7.46 -30.24
C LEU A 63 2.68 -6.40 -31.07
N HIS A 64 2.33 -6.26 -32.35
CA HIS A 64 2.88 -5.24 -33.26
C HIS A 64 2.47 -3.78 -32.94
N ASN A 65 1.83 -3.50 -31.80
CA ASN A 65 1.28 -2.17 -31.49
C ASN A 65 1.24 -1.85 -29.97
N GLU A 66 2.35 -2.02 -29.25
CA GLU A 66 2.44 -1.69 -27.82
C GLU A 66 2.06 -0.23 -27.56
N ALA A 67 1.20 0.02 -26.57
CA ALA A 67 0.70 1.34 -26.23
C ALA A 67 1.68 2.12 -25.35
N VAL A 68 1.93 3.39 -25.70
CA VAL A 68 2.77 4.31 -24.92
C VAL A 68 1.90 5.26 -24.10
N TRP A 69 2.25 5.40 -22.82
CA TRP A 69 1.49 6.12 -21.80
C TRP A 69 2.32 7.25 -21.20
N LEU A 70 1.69 8.41 -20.99
CA LEU A 70 2.16 9.46 -20.11
C LEU A 70 1.64 9.17 -18.70
N VAL A 71 2.52 9.22 -17.70
CA VAL A 71 2.17 9.12 -16.28
C VAL A 71 2.50 10.45 -15.61
N LEU A 72 1.47 11.13 -15.11
CA LEU A 72 1.60 12.40 -14.40
C LEU A 72 1.25 12.21 -12.93
N THR A 73 2.09 12.76 -12.05
CA THR A 73 1.94 12.73 -10.60
C THR A 73 1.77 14.15 -10.08
N THR A 74 0.73 14.42 -9.29
CA THR A 74 0.51 15.69 -8.58
C THR A 74 0.94 15.64 -7.11
N LYS A 75 1.08 16.82 -6.50
CA LYS A 75 1.44 16.99 -5.08
C LYS A 75 0.22 16.82 -4.17
N LYS A 76 -0.88 17.51 -4.47
CA LYS A 76 -2.20 17.36 -3.82
C LYS A 76 -3.16 16.59 -4.75
N HIS A 77 -4.13 15.85 -4.20
CA HIS A 77 -5.07 15.04 -4.99
C HIS A 77 -5.87 15.88 -6.00
N VAL A 78 -6.07 15.38 -7.22
CA VAL A 78 -6.91 16.05 -8.22
C VAL A 78 -8.38 15.68 -8.02
N VAL A 79 -9.03 16.39 -7.08
CA VAL A 79 -10.45 16.20 -6.75
C VAL A 79 -11.32 17.24 -7.49
N ASP A 80 -11.55 17.04 -8.78
CA ASP A 80 -12.51 17.85 -9.54
C ASP A 80 -13.96 17.43 -9.21
N LYS A 81 -14.50 17.98 -8.10
CA LYS A 81 -15.89 17.75 -7.67
C LYS A 81 -16.93 18.21 -8.71
N ASN A 82 -16.53 19.01 -9.70
CA ASN A 82 -17.42 19.64 -10.67
C ASN A 82 -17.43 18.93 -12.03
N ARG A 83 -16.57 17.93 -12.28
CA ARG A 83 -16.50 17.19 -13.55
C ARG A 83 -16.66 15.69 -13.40
N LEU A 84 -17.92 15.26 -13.44
CA LEU A 84 -18.33 13.85 -13.49
C LEU A 84 -18.18 13.19 -14.89
N LYS A 85 -17.70 13.93 -15.90
CA LYS A 85 -17.61 13.48 -17.30
C LYS A 85 -16.16 13.25 -17.75
N PRO A 86 -15.87 12.21 -18.55
CA PRO A 86 -14.55 12.02 -19.17
C PRO A 86 -14.14 13.23 -20.03
N GLY A 87 -12.85 13.59 -19.96
CA GLY A 87 -12.24 14.63 -20.75
C GLY A 87 -11.72 14.12 -22.10
N LYS A 88 -11.47 15.04 -23.03
CA LYS A 88 -10.69 14.78 -24.25
C LYS A 88 -9.74 15.94 -24.56
N ILE A 89 -8.50 15.63 -24.94
CA ILE A 89 -7.47 16.60 -25.33
C ILE A 89 -7.09 16.34 -26.78
N SER A 90 -7.11 17.38 -27.62
CA SER A 90 -6.66 17.28 -29.03
C SER A 90 -5.17 16.99 -29.09
N ILE A 91 -4.78 16.00 -29.89
CA ILE A 91 -3.38 15.60 -30.11
C ILE A 91 -2.99 15.79 -31.58
N PRO A 92 -1.76 16.25 -31.91
CA PRO A 92 -1.32 16.41 -33.29
C PRO A 92 -1.34 15.12 -34.11
N HIS A 93 -0.90 13.99 -33.53
CA HIS A 93 -0.83 12.70 -34.21
C HIS A 93 -1.86 11.72 -33.62
N SER A 94 -2.92 11.42 -34.37
CA SER A 94 -4.01 10.57 -33.88
C SER A 94 -3.58 9.12 -33.63
N LEU A 95 -4.00 8.59 -32.48
CA LEU A 95 -3.87 7.17 -32.12
C LEU A 95 -4.70 6.24 -33.02
N ASN A 96 -5.68 6.78 -33.74
CA ASN A 96 -6.69 6.05 -34.49
C ASN A 96 -6.57 6.31 -36.01
N SER A 97 -5.34 6.56 -36.49
CA SER A 97 -5.07 6.96 -37.88
C SER A 97 -5.22 5.85 -38.92
N SER A 98 -5.38 4.58 -38.51
CA SER A 98 -5.48 3.45 -39.45
C SER A 98 -6.85 3.41 -40.16
N PRO A 99 -6.90 3.15 -41.48
CA PRO A 99 -8.15 3.15 -42.24
C PRO A 99 -9.05 1.94 -41.94
N SER A 100 -8.49 0.85 -41.41
CA SER A 100 -9.18 -0.43 -41.14
C SER A 100 -9.78 -0.55 -39.73
N LEU A 101 -10.03 0.57 -39.03
CA LEU A 101 -10.52 0.55 -37.64
C LEU A 101 -12.04 0.54 -37.57
N SER A 102 -12.62 -0.44 -36.87
CA SER A 102 -14.06 -0.54 -36.61
C SER A 102 -14.49 0.40 -35.47
N ILE A 103 -15.49 1.24 -35.75
CA ILE A 103 -16.04 2.24 -34.83
C ILE A 103 -17.49 1.86 -34.46
N CYS A 104 -17.74 1.63 -33.16
CA CYS A 104 -19.08 1.52 -32.60
C CYS A 104 -19.55 2.90 -32.08
N LEU A 105 -20.63 3.43 -32.64
CA LEU A 105 -21.27 4.67 -32.20
C LEU A 105 -22.49 4.37 -31.31
N ILE A 106 -22.39 4.71 -30.03
CA ILE A 106 -23.44 4.54 -29.03
C ILE A 106 -24.24 5.86 -28.89
N THR A 107 -25.52 5.84 -29.23
CA THR A 107 -26.36 7.05 -29.29
C THR A 107 -27.41 7.10 -28.19
N ALA A 108 -27.84 8.30 -27.81
CA ALA A 108 -29.16 8.44 -27.20
C ALA A 108 -30.24 7.98 -28.20
N ASP A 109 -31.37 7.52 -27.69
CA ASP A 109 -32.53 7.19 -28.53
C ASP A 109 -33.27 8.49 -28.95
N PRO A 110 -33.90 8.53 -30.15
CA PRO A 110 -34.07 7.44 -31.11
C PRO A 110 -32.87 7.23 -32.04
N GLN A 111 -32.28 6.02 -32.02
CA GLN A 111 -31.12 5.68 -32.85
C GLN A 111 -31.35 5.71 -34.38
N ARG A 112 -32.61 5.75 -34.85
CA ARG A 112 -32.92 5.82 -36.29
C ARG A 112 -32.37 7.11 -36.91
N ALA A 113 -32.57 8.26 -36.25
CA ALA A 113 -32.14 9.54 -36.78
C ALA A 113 -30.62 9.65 -36.96
N VAL A 114 -29.82 9.15 -36.00
CA VAL A 114 -28.36 9.14 -36.13
C VAL A 114 -27.89 8.14 -37.19
N LYS A 115 -28.58 7.00 -37.37
CA LYS A 115 -28.28 6.11 -38.52
C LYS A 115 -28.53 6.84 -39.84
N ASN A 116 -29.66 7.53 -39.99
CA ASN A 116 -30.00 8.27 -41.21
C ASN A 116 -28.91 9.31 -41.56
N ILE A 117 -28.35 10.01 -40.56
CA ILE A 117 -27.26 11.00 -40.74
C ILE A 117 -25.95 10.37 -41.22
N VAL A 118 -25.62 9.14 -40.78
CA VAL A 118 -24.41 8.41 -41.22
C VAL A 118 -24.58 7.78 -42.62
N THR A 119 -25.82 7.57 -43.05
CA THR A 119 -26.18 7.11 -44.40
C THR A 119 -26.52 8.25 -45.38
N ASP A 120 -26.40 9.51 -44.96
CA ASP A 120 -26.64 10.68 -45.81
C ASP A 120 -25.49 10.83 -46.83
N PRO A 121 -25.76 11.05 -48.13
CA PRO A 121 -24.70 11.27 -49.13
C PRO A 121 -23.81 12.49 -48.86
N SER A 122 -24.23 13.39 -47.95
CA SER A 122 -23.45 14.54 -47.48
C SER A 122 -22.40 14.18 -46.41
N PHE A 123 -22.31 12.91 -45.98
CA PHE A 123 -21.36 12.44 -44.98
C PHE A 123 -20.10 11.82 -45.63
N PRO A 124 -18.88 12.04 -45.11
CA PRO A 124 -17.66 11.52 -45.73
C PRO A 124 -17.61 9.99 -45.80
N GLN A 125 -17.42 9.45 -47.01
CA GLN A 125 -17.36 8.00 -47.26
C GLN A 125 -16.22 7.32 -46.48
N ASP A 126 -15.10 8.02 -46.28
CA ASP A 126 -13.96 7.62 -45.44
C ASP A 126 -14.30 7.43 -43.96
N LEU A 127 -15.45 7.93 -43.50
CA LEU A 127 -15.96 7.76 -42.15
C LEU A 127 -17.12 6.75 -42.11
N THR A 128 -18.04 6.76 -43.08
CA THR A 128 -19.11 5.74 -43.17
C THR A 128 -18.53 4.33 -43.25
N SER A 129 -17.44 4.16 -44.00
CA SER A 129 -16.69 2.88 -44.11
C SER A 129 -16.03 2.40 -42.81
N ARG A 130 -15.86 3.28 -41.81
CA ARG A 130 -15.31 2.93 -40.48
C ARG A 130 -16.38 2.74 -39.40
N ILE A 131 -17.57 3.31 -39.59
CA ILE A 131 -18.69 3.21 -38.63
C ILE A 131 -19.50 1.94 -38.95
N ASP A 132 -18.98 0.81 -38.50
CA ASP A 132 -19.63 -0.51 -38.61
C ASP A 132 -21.02 -0.53 -37.93
N ARG A 133 -21.12 0.04 -36.72
CA ARG A 133 -22.30 -0.17 -35.86
C ARG A 133 -22.79 1.07 -35.13
N VAL A 134 -24.10 1.32 -35.23
CA VAL A 134 -24.81 2.38 -34.48
C VAL A 134 -25.83 1.75 -33.52
N ILE A 135 -25.63 1.94 -32.21
CA ILE A 135 -26.40 1.28 -31.14
C ILE A 135 -27.12 2.32 -30.26
N GLY A 136 -28.44 2.26 -30.19
CA GLY A 136 -29.22 3.08 -29.24
C GLY A 136 -29.11 2.57 -27.81
N PHE A 137 -29.05 3.50 -26.83
CA PHE A 137 -28.90 3.19 -25.41
C PHE A 137 -29.89 2.12 -24.90
N SER A 138 -31.15 2.18 -25.31
CA SER A 138 -32.18 1.22 -24.89
C SER A 138 -31.91 -0.20 -25.42
N LYS A 139 -31.38 -0.34 -26.64
CA LYS A 139 -30.97 -1.64 -27.19
C LYS A 139 -29.66 -2.15 -26.59
N LEU A 140 -28.76 -1.24 -26.21
CA LEU A 140 -27.54 -1.61 -25.49
C LEU A 140 -27.91 -2.27 -24.14
N LYS A 141 -28.86 -1.67 -23.40
CA LYS A 141 -29.33 -2.20 -22.10
C LYS A 141 -29.97 -3.59 -22.22
N THR A 142 -30.74 -3.86 -23.28
CA THR A 142 -31.45 -5.14 -23.42
C THR A 142 -30.62 -6.26 -24.04
N ARG A 143 -29.75 -5.96 -25.03
CA ARG A 143 -28.97 -7.01 -25.72
C ARG A 143 -27.67 -7.40 -25.00
N TYR A 144 -27.10 -6.52 -24.18
CA TYR A 144 -25.77 -6.73 -23.59
C TYR A 144 -25.81 -6.82 -22.05
N GLN A 145 -26.78 -7.58 -21.52
CA GLN A 145 -26.95 -7.80 -20.07
C GLN A 145 -25.98 -8.87 -19.53
N SER A 146 -25.68 -9.92 -20.28
CA SER A 146 -24.73 -10.96 -19.85
C SER A 146 -23.29 -10.43 -19.77
N PHE A 147 -22.40 -11.14 -19.07
CA PHE A 147 -20.98 -10.78 -19.02
C PHE A 147 -20.29 -11.05 -20.36
N GLU A 148 -20.59 -12.21 -20.95
CA GLU A 148 -20.04 -12.71 -22.21
C GLU A 148 -20.36 -11.81 -23.42
N SER A 149 -21.62 -11.42 -23.62
CA SER A 149 -22.01 -10.52 -24.73
C SER A 149 -21.28 -9.17 -24.67
N ARG A 150 -20.93 -8.69 -23.48
CA ARG A 150 -20.11 -7.48 -23.29
C ARG A 150 -18.62 -7.72 -23.55
N ARG A 151 -18.09 -8.93 -23.32
CA ARG A 151 -16.75 -9.34 -23.79
C ARG A 151 -16.71 -9.41 -25.33
N GLN A 152 -17.73 -10.01 -25.94
CA GLN A 152 -17.86 -10.12 -27.41
C GLN A 152 -17.95 -8.74 -28.10
N LEU A 153 -18.78 -7.82 -27.58
CA LEU A 153 -18.86 -6.45 -28.11
C LEU A 153 -17.50 -5.72 -28.03
N LEU A 154 -16.73 -5.96 -26.96
CA LEU A 154 -15.41 -5.36 -26.72
C LEU A 154 -14.31 -5.90 -27.66
N SER A 155 -14.42 -7.16 -28.10
CA SER A 155 -13.50 -7.73 -29.10
C SER A 155 -13.89 -7.35 -30.54
N GLU A 156 -15.18 -7.25 -30.84
CA GLU A 156 -15.75 -6.91 -32.16
C GLU A 156 -15.31 -5.53 -32.69
N HIS A 157 -15.19 -4.52 -31.81
CA HIS A 157 -14.88 -3.13 -32.21
C HIS A 157 -13.62 -2.57 -31.57
N ASP A 158 -12.86 -1.75 -32.29
CA ASP A 158 -11.64 -1.09 -31.77
C ASP A 158 -11.89 0.24 -31.07
N VAL A 159 -12.81 1.07 -31.59
CA VAL A 159 -13.09 2.40 -31.04
C VAL A 159 -14.57 2.52 -30.68
N PHE A 160 -14.84 2.95 -29.45
CA PHE A 160 -16.19 3.27 -28.98
C PHE A 160 -16.37 4.79 -28.89
N LEU A 161 -17.37 5.31 -29.60
CA LEU A 161 -17.82 6.70 -29.50
C LEU A 161 -19.19 6.72 -28.82
N ALA A 162 -19.46 7.70 -27.96
CA ALA A 162 -20.73 7.78 -27.23
C ALA A 162 -21.26 9.21 -27.14
N ASP A 163 -22.58 9.37 -27.25
CA ASP A 163 -23.27 10.66 -27.06
C ASP A 163 -23.05 11.19 -25.62
N ASP A 164 -22.61 12.44 -25.51
CA ASP A 164 -22.35 13.17 -24.25
C ASP A 164 -23.57 13.20 -23.29
N ARG A 165 -24.79 12.95 -23.78
CA ARG A 165 -26.02 12.81 -22.98
C ARG A 165 -26.13 11.47 -22.22
N ILE A 166 -25.45 10.41 -22.67
CA ILE A 166 -25.55 9.07 -22.07
C ILE A 166 -24.24 8.57 -21.44
N ILE A 167 -23.11 9.25 -21.66
CA ILE A 167 -21.78 8.82 -21.21
C ILE A 167 -21.70 8.39 -19.73
N MET A 168 -22.44 9.05 -18.83
CA MET A 168 -22.52 8.66 -17.41
C MET A 168 -23.42 7.45 -17.15
N ARG A 169 -24.50 7.26 -17.92
CA ARG A 169 -25.42 6.12 -17.80
C ARG A 169 -24.76 4.82 -18.28
N LEU A 170 -23.83 4.92 -19.23
CA LEU A 170 -23.07 3.79 -19.78
C LEU A 170 -22.16 3.11 -18.75
N VAL A 171 -21.72 3.81 -17.69
CA VAL A 171 -20.93 3.22 -16.59
C VAL A 171 -21.65 2.02 -15.97
N ASN A 172 -22.96 2.17 -15.71
CA ASN A 172 -23.78 1.12 -15.11
C ASN A 172 -24.16 0.01 -16.11
N THR A 173 -24.15 0.29 -17.42
CA THR A 173 -24.57 -0.67 -18.45
C THR A 173 -23.39 -1.55 -18.90
N LEU A 174 -22.29 -0.93 -19.29
CA LEU A 174 -21.08 -1.62 -19.78
C LEU A 174 -20.22 -2.19 -18.62
N GLY A 175 -20.29 -1.58 -17.45
CA GLY A 175 -19.71 -2.11 -16.21
C GLY A 175 -18.18 -2.25 -16.22
N LYS A 176 -17.68 -3.09 -15.29
CA LYS A 176 -16.22 -3.23 -15.03
C LYS A 176 -15.41 -3.74 -16.24
N ILE A 177 -16.04 -4.37 -17.24
CA ILE A 177 -15.36 -4.92 -18.44
C ILE A 177 -14.76 -3.77 -19.26
N PHE A 178 -15.61 -2.93 -19.84
CA PHE A 178 -15.18 -1.77 -20.64
C PHE A 178 -14.34 -0.79 -19.83
N TYR A 179 -14.72 -0.53 -18.58
CA TYR A 179 -14.04 0.47 -17.75
C TYR A 179 -12.74 -0.03 -17.08
N LYS A 180 -12.42 -1.34 -17.08
CA LYS A 180 -11.04 -1.81 -16.86
C LYS A 180 -10.20 -1.80 -18.14
N SER A 181 -10.82 -1.99 -19.30
CA SER A 181 -10.13 -1.99 -20.60
C SER A 181 -9.60 -0.60 -21.02
N SER A 182 -8.77 -0.59 -22.07
CA SER A 182 -8.33 0.61 -22.79
C SER A 182 -9.36 1.14 -23.79
N LYS A 183 -10.29 0.30 -24.27
CA LYS A 183 -11.34 0.63 -25.27
C LYS A 183 -12.58 1.30 -24.61
N ARG A 184 -12.37 2.34 -23.80
CA ARG A 184 -13.47 3.07 -23.13
C ARG A 184 -14.21 4.01 -24.13
N PRO A 185 -15.54 4.18 -24.03
CA PRO A 185 -16.26 5.10 -24.91
C PRO A 185 -15.83 6.58 -24.76
N ILE A 186 -15.57 7.24 -25.89
CA ILE A 186 -15.14 8.65 -25.95
C ILE A 186 -16.36 9.57 -26.22
N PRO A 187 -16.54 10.68 -25.49
CA PRO A 187 -17.72 11.54 -25.63
C PRO A 187 -17.72 12.39 -26.92
N VAL A 188 -18.77 12.22 -27.73
CA VAL A 188 -19.10 12.97 -28.96
C VAL A 188 -20.35 13.82 -28.72
N ARG A 189 -20.41 15.01 -29.33
CA ARG A 189 -21.60 15.88 -29.30
C ARG A 189 -22.35 15.77 -30.61
N ILE A 190 -23.49 15.06 -30.58
CA ILE A 190 -24.34 14.78 -31.76
C ILE A 190 -25.51 15.77 -31.86
N ALA A 191 -25.87 16.43 -30.75
CA ALA A 191 -26.88 17.49 -30.70
C ALA A 191 -26.24 18.89 -30.59
N GLU A 192 -26.82 19.85 -31.31
CA GLU A 192 -26.49 21.29 -31.34
C GLU A 192 -25.01 21.67 -31.54
N ILE A 193 -24.67 22.03 -32.78
CA ILE A 193 -24.19 23.39 -33.11
C ILE A 193 -24.85 23.78 -34.43
N GLU A 194 -25.69 24.81 -34.40
CA GLU A 194 -25.99 25.60 -35.59
C GLU A 194 -25.39 26.99 -35.37
N LYS A 195 -24.40 27.33 -36.19
CA LYS A 195 -23.66 28.60 -36.14
C LYS A 195 -23.36 29.03 -37.56
N VAL A 196 -24.31 29.75 -38.15
CA VAL A 196 -24.04 30.63 -39.29
C VAL A 196 -23.44 31.92 -38.71
N ASP A 197 -22.27 32.33 -39.21
CA ASP A 197 -21.60 33.61 -38.95
C ASP A 197 -21.52 34.09 -37.49
N GLY A 198 -21.14 33.17 -36.61
CA GLY A 198 -20.56 33.46 -35.28
C GLY A 198 -21.53 33.93 -34.19
N LYS A 199 -22.66 34.56 -34.55
CA LYS A 199 -23.72 34.99 -33.60
C LYS A 199 -24.73 33.86 -33.35
N LYS A 200 -25.35 33.87 -32.16
CA LYS A 200 -26.48 32.98 -31.84
C LYS A 200 -27.76 33.59 -32.39
N VAL A 201 -28.46 32.88 -33.27
CA VAL A 201 -29.86 33.19 -33.60
C VAL A 201 -30.73 32.84 -32.38
N LYS A 202 -31.62 33.76 -31.98
CA LYS A 202 -32.70 33.44 -31.03
C LYS A 202 -33.83 32.77 -31.81
N LYS A 203 -34.35 31.64 -31.31
CA LYS A 203 -35.52 30.97 -31.89
C LYS A 203 -36.79 31.78 -31.57
N ASP A 204 -37.64 31.99 -32.56
CA ASP A 204 -38.84 32.84 -32.41
C ASP A 204 -39.91 32.20 -31.52
N PRO A 205 -40.65 32.97 -30.68
CA PRO A 205 -41.60 32.36 -29.73
C PRO A 205 -42.87 31.75 -30.34
N LYS A 206 -43.21 32.08 -31.60
CA LYS A 206 -44.55 31.87 -32.17
C LYS A 206 -44.84 30.48 -32.75
N GLN A 207 -43.87 29.56 -32.81
CA GLN A 207 -44.11 28.15 -33.18
C GLN A 207 -44.35 27.24 -31.96
N LYS A 208 -45.19 27.69 -31.02
CA LYS A 208 -45.80 26.86 -29.98
C LYS A 208 -47.32 26.90 -30.13
N ASN A 209 -47.84 26.03 -30.98
CA ASN A 209 -49.04 25.20 -30.81
C ASN A 209 -49.32 24.47 -32.14
N ASN A 210 -50.07 23.36 -32.07
CA ASN A 210 -50.43 22.47 -33.18
C ASN A 210 -49.29 21.61 -33.74
N ASN A 211 -48.95 20.55 -33.00
CA ASN A 211 -49.10 19.18 -33.52
C ASN A 211 -49.18 18.16 -32.37
N THR A 212 -49.75 17.00 -32.65
CA THR A 212 -50.18 15.98 -31.68
C THR A 212 -49.03 15.07 -31.20
N SER A 213 -49.34 14.19 -30.24
CA SER A 213 -48.44 13.21 -29.67
C SER A 213 -47.93 12.18 -30.69
N ASP A 214 -46.64 12.24 -31.02
CA ASP A 214 -45.69 11.18 -30.60
C ASP A 214 -44.21 11.51 -30.91
N GLU A 215 -43.93 12.39 -31.87
CA GLU A 215 -42.53 12.73 -32.21
C GLU A 215 -42.02 14.00 -31.53
N LYS A 216 -41.43 13.85 -30.33
CA LYS A 216 -40.46 14.81 -29.80
C LYS A 216 -39.12 14.67 -30.55
N SER A 217 -39.07 15.17 -31.78
CA SER A 217 -37.87 15.21 -32.60
C SER A 217 -36.78 16.06 -31.93
N SER A 218 -35.77 15.40 -31.34
CA SER A 218 -34.58 16.09 -30.86
C SER A 218 -33.80 16.63 -32.06
N ALA A 219 -33.59 17.94 -32.14
CA ALA A 219 -32.81 18.53 -33.23
C ALA A 219 -31.37 17.98 -33.24
N PHE A 220 -31.03 17.25 -34.29
CA PHE A 220 -29.68 16.73 -34.55
C PHE A 220 -28.87 17.76 -35.35
N ALA A 221 -27.56 17.76 -35.20
CA ALA A 221 -26.68 18.60 -36.03
C ALA A 221 -26.60 18.08 -37.47
N SER A 222 -26.27 18.94 -38.43
CA SER A 222 -26.15 18.55 -39.85
C SER A 222 -25.00 17.55 -40.07
N PRO A 223 -25.07 16.68 -41.11
CA PRO A 223 -24.11 15.58 -41.30
C PRO A 223 -22.64 16.02 -41.28
N LEU A 224 -22.33 17.15 -41.94
CA LEU A 224 -20.98 17.73 -42.00
C LEU A 224 -20.45 18.20 -40.63
N ILE A 225 -21.32 18.61 -39.70
CA ILE A 225 -20.94 19.02 -38.35
C ILE A 225 -20.71 17.79 -37.47
N VAL A 226 -21.55 16.76 -37.62
CA VAL A 226 -21.37 15.47 -36.94
C VAL A 226 -20.07 14.79 -37.39
N ALA A 227 -19.79 14.77 -38.69
CA ALA A 227 -18.53 14.27 -39.26
C ALA A 227 -17.30 14.98 -38.64
N LYS A 228 -17.28 16.32 -38.65
CA LYS A 228 -16.16 17.12 -38.10
C LYS A 228 -15.94 16.92 -36.61
N GLU A 229 -17.00 16.74 -35.80
CA GLU A 229 -16.84 16.43 -34.37
C GLU A 229 -16.45 14.96 -34.13
N ILE A 230 -16.76 14.02 -35.03
CA ILE A 230 -16.23 12.65 -35.02
C ILE A 230 -14.73 12.64 -35.35
N GLU A 231 -14.30 13.25 -36.47
CA GLU A 231 -12.88 13.39 -36.86
C GLU A 231 -12.04 13.98 -35.74
N LYS A 232 -12.50 15.12 -35.20
CA LYS A 232 -11.89 15.82 -34.07
C LYS A 232 -11.89 15.00 -32.78
N THR A 233 -12.79 14.04 -32.62
CA THR A 233 -12.78 13.10 -31.47
C THR A 233 -11.81 11.95 -31.70
N LEU A 234 -11.66 11.48 -32.94
CA LEU A 234 -10.63 10.52 -33.32
C LEU A 234 -9.22 11.14 -33.20
N SER A 235 -9.05 12.45 -33.39
CA SER A 235 -7.83 13.22 -33.12
C SER A 235 -7.68 13.71 -31.67
N CYS A 236 -8.40 13.11 -30.71
CA CYS A 236 -8.24 13.40 -29.28
C CYS A 236 -7.72 12.19 -28.49
N ALA A 237 -6.83 12.45 -27.53
CA ALA A 237 -6.58 11.53 -26.42
C ALA A 237 -7.73 11.62 -25.39
N PRO A 238 -8.34 10.50 -24.97
CA PRO A 238 -9.28 10.50 -23.85
C PRO A 238 -8.53 10.67 -22.52
N VAL A 239 -9.07 11.51 -21.64
CA VAL A 239 -8.50 11.81 -20.32
C VAL A 239 -9.52 11.50 -19.23
N GLN A 240 -9.15 10.58 -18.33
CA GLN A 240 -9.91 10.32 -17.12
C GLN A 240 -9.01 10.56 -15.92
N LEU A 241 -9.47 11.41 -15.00
CA LEU A 241 -8.85 11.59 -13.70
C LEU A 241 -9.71 10.88 -12.67
N ALA A 242 -9.11 9.94 -11.94
CA ALA A 242 -9.64 9.45 -10.68
C ALA A 242 -9.25 10.44 -9.56
N PRO A 243 -9.92 10.45 -8.39
CA PRO A 243 -9.55 11.28 -7.23
C PRO A 243 -8.26 10.77 -6.55
N ALA A 244 -7.15 10.81 -7.28
CA ALA A 244 -5.84 10.31 -6.90
C ALA A 244 -4.76 11.39 -7.10
N THR A 245 -3.52 11.07 -6.72
CA THR A 245 -2.31 11.86 -7.03
C THR A 245 -1.63 11.43 -8.33
N THR A 246 -2.09 10.36 -8.99
CA THR A 246 -1.51 9.84 -10.24
C THR A 246 -2.55 9.65 -11.34
N ALA A 247 -2.15 9.94 -12.58
CA ALA A 247 -2.97 9.77 -13.77
C ALA A 247 -2.15 9.18 -14.93
N SER A 248 -2.73 8.25 -15.67
CA SER A 248 -2.13 7.64 -16.85
C SER A 248 -2.98 7.87 -18.11
N ILE A 249 -2.36 8.34 -19.18
CA ILE A 249 -3.04 8.75 -20.43
C ILE A 249 -2.27 8.14 -21.62
N ARG A 250 -2.98 7.53 -22.57
CA ARG A 250 -2.36 6.98 -23.79
C ARG A 250 -2.00 8.13 -24.73
N ILE A 251 -0.74 8.16 -25.18
CA ILE A 251 -0.17 9.25 -25.98
C ILE A 251 0.43 8.82 -27.32
N GLY A 252 0.70 7.52 -27.50
CA GLY A 252 1.23 6.97 -28.75
C GLY A 252 1.21 5.44 -28.80
N SER A 253 1.92 4.89 -29.78
CA SER A 253 2.24 3.46 -29.85
C SER A 253 3.68 3.24 -30.34
N SER A 254 4.15 2.01 -30.28
CA SER A 254 5.48 1.58 -30.77
C SER A 254 5.75 1.90 -32.25
N LYS A 255 4.71 2.18 -33.04
CA LYS A 255 4.81 2.55 -34.47
C LYS A 255 5.14 4.03 -34.71
N PHE A 256 5.03 4.91 -33.70
CA PHE A 256 5.26 6.35 -33.86
C PHE A 256 6.75 6.69 -33.86
N THR A 257 7.14 7.80 -34.51
CA THR A 257 8.48 8.37 -34.34
C THR A 257 8.63 9.04 -32.98
N SER A 258 9.87 9.23 -32.52
CA SER A 258 10.16 9.94 -31.27
C SER A 258 9.68 11.40 -31.29
N GLU A 259 9.62 12.02 -32.48
CA GLU A 259 9.15 13.39 -32.67
C GLU A 259 7.61 13.50 -32.61
N GLN A 260 6.90 12.57 -33.27
CA GLN A 260 5.44 12.46 -33.17
C GLN A 260 5.01 12.22 -31.73
N LEU A 261 5.72 11.32 -31.03
CA LEU A 261 5.49 11.04 -29.61
C LEU A 261 5.76 12.29 -28.75
N ALA A 262 6.86 13.00 -28.98
CA ALA A 262 7.20 14.23 -28.25
C ALA A 262 6.15 15.36 -28.44
N GLN A 263 5.68 15.56 -29.67
CA GLN A 263 4.62 16.54 -29.97
C GLN A 263 3.29 16.17 -29.30
N ASN A 264 2.94 14.88 -29.24
CA ASN A 264 1.79 14.40 -28.48
C ASN A 264 1.96 14.59 -26.97
N VAL A 265 3.15 14.35 -26.40
CA VAL A 265 3.44 14.65 -24.98
C VAL A 265 3.21 16.13 -24.69
N GLU A 266 3.78 17.03 -25.50
CA GLU A 266 3.66 18.48 -25.29
C GLU A 266 2.19 18.94 -25.32
N ALA A 267 1.41 18.48 -26.31
CA ALA A 267 -0.01 18.78 -26.42
C ALA A 267 -0.84 18.26 -25.24
N VAL A 268 -0.56 17.02 -24.77
CA VAL A 268 -1.26 16.43 -23.63
C VAL A 268 -0.89 17.12 -22.31
N VAL A 269 0.40 17.38 -22.05
CA VAL A 269 0.84 18.10 -20.84
C VAL A 269 0.21 19.50 -20.81
N LYS A 270 0.23 20.24 -21.91
CA LYS A 270 -0.42 21.56 -22.02
C LYS A 270 -1.92 21.46 -21.76
N GLY A 271 -2.62 20.53 -22.41
CA GLY A 271 -4.05 20.37 -22.21
C GLY A 271 -4.44 19.97 -20.78
N LEU A 272 -3.58 19.23 -20.06
CA LEU A 272 -3.78 18.88 -18.65
C LEU A 272 -3.57 20.09 -17.73
N THR A 273 -2.49 20.85 -17.92
CA THR A 273 -2.17 22.01 -17.07
C THR A 273 -3.16 23.16 -17.25
N GLU A 274 -3.71 23.37 -18.45
CA GLU A 274 -4.73 24.37 -18.72
C GLU A 274 -6.12 24.00 -18.21
N LYS A 275 -6.53 22.72 -18.34
CA LYS A 275 -7.95 22.34 -18.26
C LYS A 275 -8.30 21.41 -17.11
N PHE A 276 -7.34 20.74 -16.48
CA PHE A 276 -7.63 19.64 -15.55
C PHE A 276 -6.86 19.69 -14.21
N ILE A 277 -5.65 20.25 -14.18
CA ILE A 277 -4.83 20.28 -12.96
C ILE A 277 -5.08 21.59 -12.20
N THR A 278 -5.62 21.49 -10.98
CA THR A 278 -5.80 22.64 -10.09
C THR A 278 -4.44 23.24 -9.70
N LYS A 279 -4.34 24.58 -9.73
CA LYS A 279 -3.08 25.35 -9.63
C LYS A 279 -2.04 25.05 -10.74
N GLY A 280 -2.43 24.34 -11.80
CA GLY A 280 -1.59 24.08 -12.97
C GLY A 280 -0.26 23.41 -12.61
N TRP A 281 0.82 23.88 -13.23
CA TRP A 281 2.17 23.33 -13.06
C TRP A 281 2.69 23.29 -11.61
N ARG A 282 2.28 24.24 -10.73
CA ARG A 282 2.73 24.24 -9.31
C ARG A 282 2.34 22.97 -8.55
N ASN A 283 1.23 22.34 -8.93
CA ASN A 283 0.71 21.12 -8.33
C ASN A 283 1.25 19.84 -9.00
N ILE A 284 2.06 19.94 -10.06
CA ILE A 284 2.74 18.77 -10.63
C ILE A 284 3.95 18.43 -9.75
N LYS A 285 4.10 17.14 -9.41
CA LYS A 285 5.30 16.59 -8.76
C LYS A 285 6.24 15.95 -9.76
N ALA A 286 5.71 15.18 -10.72
CA ALA A 286 6.52 14.51 -11.74
C ALA A 286 5.74 14.17 -13.03
N ILE A 287 6.46 14.02 -14.14
CA ILE A 287 5.94 13.58 -15.44
C ILE A 287 6.88 12.50 -16.00
N HIS A 288 6.34 11.35 -16.39
CA HIS A 288 7.09 10.21 -16.94
C HIS A 288 6.43 9.64 -18.20
N VAL A 289 7.21 8.94 -19.05
CA VAL A 289 6.68 8.09 -20.15
C VAL A 289 6.92 6.62 -19.84
N LYS A 290 5.95 5.75 -20.14
CA LYS A 290 6.03 4.29 -19.94
C LYS A 290 5.31 3.52 -21.06
N GLY A 291 5.90 2.43 -21.54
CA GLY A 291 5.22 1.38 -22.32
C GLY A 291 4.60 0.32 -21.40
N ALA A 292 3.76 -0.58 -21.91
CA ALA A 292 3.11 -1.59 -21.07
C ALA A 292 4.12 -2.44 -20.28
N SER A 293 5.21 -2.84 -20.93
CA SER A 293 6.26 -3.76 -20.43
C SER A 293 7.55 -3.08 -19.94
N THR A 294 7.56 -1.75 -19.79
CA THR A 294 8.79 -0.97 -19.54
C THR A 294 8.84 -0.31 -18.16
N MET A 295 10.04 0.10 -17.77
CA MET A 295 10.24 1.11 -16.72
C MET A 295 9.69 2.47 -17.16
N ALA A 296 9.43 3.35 -16.19
CA ALA A 296 8.95 4.71 -16.45
C ALA A 296 10.12 5.69 -16.57
N MET A 297 10.27 6.33 -17.73
CA MET A 297 11.33 7.30 -18.02
C MET A 297 10.91 8.70 -17.55
N PRO A 298 11.65 9.38 -16.65
CA PRO A 298 11.30 10.72 -16.19
C PRO A 298 11.53 11.78 -17.27
N ILE A 299 10.51 12.60 -17.52
CA ILE A 299 10.60 13.82 -18.34
C ILE A 299 10.82 15.04 -17.46
N TRP A 300 10.16 15.11 -16.30
CA TRP A 300 10.18 16.29 -15.43
C TRP A 300 9.92 15.90 -13.98
N LEU A 301 10.56 16.60 -13.04
CA LEU A 301 10.44 16.41 -11.59
C LEU A 301 10.49 17.78 -10.92
N ALA A 302 9.61 18.03 -9.95
CA ALA A 302 9.60 19.28 -9.19
C ALA A 302 10.70 19.29 -8.11
N SER A 303 11.48 20.37 -8.04
CA SER A 303 12.45 20.60 -6.96
C SER A 303 11.76 20.93 -5.61
N GLU A 304 10.62 21.62 -5.68
CA GLU A 304 9.77 21.97 -4.53
C GLU A 304 8.71 20.89 -4.32
N LEU A 305 8.48 20.45 -3.08
CA LEU A 305 7.48 19.41 -2.77
C LEU A 305 6.15 19.94 -2.22
N TRP A 306 6.13 21.15 -1.65
CA TRP A 306 4.91 21.85 -1.20
C TRP A 306 4.12 22.46 -2.37
N VAL A 307 2.88 22.87 -2.13
CA VAL A 307 2.01 23.58 -3.11
C VAL A 307 1.74 25.02 -2.68
N ASP A 308 1.69 25.24 -1.37
CA ASP A 308 1.42 26.50 -0.72
C ASP A 308 2.52 26.73 0.34
N GLU A 309 2.94 27.98 0.57
CA GLU A 309 4.03 28.29 1.51
C GLU A 309 3.70 27.84 2.94
N ASN A 310 2.43 27.94 3.34
CA ASN A 310 1.88 27.41 4.60
C ASN A 310 1.94 25.87 4.74
N ASP A 311 2.34 25.12 3.71
CA ASP A 311 2.62 23.68 3.84
C ASP A 311 4.02 23.42 4.45
N VAL A 312 4.83 24.46 4.65
CA VAL A 312 6.18 24.39 5.25
C VAL A 312 6.11 24.83 6.70
N LEU A 313 6.52 23.97 7.63
CA LEU A 313 6.71 24.33 9.04
C LEU A 313 8.10 24.93 9.24
N GLU A 314 8.16 26.06 9.93
CA GLU A 314 9.41 26.65 10.41
C GLU A 314 9.82 25.92 11.71
N ASN A 315 11.02 25.34 11.71
CA ASN A 315 11.57 24.67 12.90
C ASN A 315 12.11 25.73 13.87
N ASN A 316 11.27 26.23 14.78
CA ASN A 316 11.69 27.11 15.87
C ASN A 316 12.70 26.39 16.78
N ALA A 317 13.98 26.78 16.69
CA ALA A 317 15.09 26.16 17.38
C ALA A 317 15.38 26.82 18.75
N GLU A 318 14.34 27.06 19.56
CA GLU A 318 14.41 27.80 20.83
C GLU A 318 14.15 26.92 22.07
N GLU A 319 14.81 25.77 22.18
CA GLU A 319 14.65 24.89 23.37
C GLU A 319 15.98 24.33 23.92
N THR A 320 17.09 25.08 23.76
CA THR A 320 18.44 24.67 24.22
C THR A 320 19.18 25.72 25.06
N LYS A 321 18.48 26.70 25.67
CA LYS A 321 19.07 27.74 26.54
C LYS A 321 18.14 28.20 27.68
N ALA A 322 17.65 27.29 28.53
CA ALA A 322 16.71 27.68 29.61
C ALA A 322 16.83 26.95 30.97
N ILE A 323 17.86 26.12 31.22
CA ILE A 323 18.03 25.42 32.52
C ILE A 323 19.47 25.50 33.06
N GLU A 324 19.88 26.71 33.48
CA GLU A 324 20.81 26.89 34.59
C GLU A 324 20.29 28.01 35.51
N GLY A 325 20.39 27.85 36.83
CA GLY A 325 20.06 28.90 37.81
C GLY A 325 18.59 29.00 38.26
N GLY A 326 18.07 28.01 39.00
CA GLY A 326 16.70 28.03 39.53
C GLY A 326 16.48 28.92 40.78
N LYS A 327 15.26 29.46 40.96
CA LYS A 327 14.79 30.05 42.24
C LYS A 327 13.24 30.08 42.41
N LYS A 328 12.76 29.30 43.39
CA LYS A 328 11.54 29.46 44.24
C LYS A 328 10.26 30.16 43.69
N ARG A 329 9.16 29.36 43.60
CA ARG A 329 7.76 29.64 44.03
C ARG A 329 7.01 30.81 43.31
N LYS A 330 5.68 30.95 43.29
CA LYS A 330 4.52 30.32 43.99
C LYS A 330 3.21 30.51 43.14
N SER A 331 2.11 29.84 43.50
CA SER A 331 0.65 30.20 43.38
C SER A 331 0.22 31.39 42.51
N THR A 332 -0.91 31.40 41.77
CA THR A 332 -2.26 30.76 41.90
C THR A 332 -2.93 30.82 40.50
N GLY A 333 -4.05 30.21 40.09
CA GLY A 333 -5.31 29.88 40.77
C GLY A 333 -6.47 30.66 40.10
N ASP A 334 -7.34 29.94 39.36
CA ASP A 334 -8.66 30.33 38.79
C ASP A 334 -8.73 31.60 37.88
N ASN A 335 -9.65 31.79 36.91
CA ASN A 335 -11.00 31.22 36.76
C ASN A 335 -11.52 31.26 35.29
N GLU A 336 -12.81 30.94 35.10
CA GLU A 336 -13.55 30.74 33.84
C GLU A 336 -13.73 31.92 32.83
N LYS A 337 -14.04 31.52 31.56
CA LYS A 337 -15.16 31.97 30.68
C LYS A 337 -15.06 33.17 29.68
N LEU A 338 -15.53 32.82 28.46
CA LEU A 338 -16.49 33.53 27.55
C LEU A 338 -16.03 34.33 26.29
N LEU A 339 -16.75 34.00 25.19
CA LEU A 339 -17.20 34.80 24.03
C LEU A 339 -16.26 35.17 22.86
N GLU A 340 -16.42 34.38 21.79
CA GLU A 340 -16.89 34.75 20.43
C GLU A 340 -16.63 36.14 19.77
N ASP A 341 -16.28 36.06 18.48
CA ASP A 341 -16.65 36.93 17.34
C ASP A 341 -16.17 38.41 17.18
N SER A 342 -15.06 38.56 16.46
CA SER A 342 -15.08 38.85 14.99
C SER A 342 -14.29 40.07 14.43
N LYS A 343 -13.74 39.85 13.22
CA LYS A 343 -13.42 40.80 12.12
C LYS A 343 -12.39 41.95 12.31
N LYS A 344 -11.25 41.75 11.63
CA LYS A 344 -10.54 42.71 10.73
C LYS A 344 -10.16 44.13 11.26
N SER A 345 -8.86 44.38 11.33
CA SER A 345 -8.25 45.60 10.74
C SER A 345 -6.80 45.33 10.29
N LYS A 346 -6.03 46.37 9.92
CA LYS A 346 -4.80 46.27 9.10
C LYS A 346 -3.62 47.03 9.71
N LYS A 347 -2.47 46.36 9.82
CA LYS A 347 -1.10 46.88 9.52
C LYS A 347 -0.55 48.09 10.32
N SER A 348 0.45 47.81 11.16
CA SER A 348 1.68 48.61 11.34
C SER A 348 2.91 47.75 11.01
N LYS A 349 4.16 48.28 11.04
CA LYS A 349 5.36 47.60 10.49
C LYS A 349 6.67 48.09 11.13
N ALA A 350 7.60 47.14 11.38
CA ALA A 350 9.01 47.34 11.78
C ALA A 350 9.20 47.91 13.21
N THR A 351 10.35 47.74 13.88
CA THR A 351 11.71 47.32 13.46
C THR A 351 12.36 46.39 14.48
N GLU A 352 13.12 45.37 14.05
CA GLU A 352 14.35 44.85 14.71
C GLU A 352 14.95 43.70 13.87
N ASP A 353 15.71 44.05 12.82
CA ASP A 353 16.45 43.11 11.94
C ASP A 353 17.91 43.61 11.83
N ASP A 354 18.87 42.99 12.52
CA ASP A 354 20.32 43.19 12.24
C ASP A 354 21.21 42.06 12.83
N ASP A 355 21.01 41.68 14.10
CA ASP A 355 21.98 40.86 14.86
C ASP A 355 22.01 39.36 14.47
N GLU A 356 20.94 38.82 13.86
CA GLU A 356 20.92 37.42 13.37
C GLU A 356 21.98 37.15 12.28
N THR A 357 22.33 38.18 11.50
CA THR A 357 23.12 38.05 10.27
C THR A 357 24.52 37.48 10.52
N ALA A 358 25.12 37.77 11.68
CA ALA A 358 26.46 37.35 12.04
C ALA A 358 26.56 35.81 12.21
N SER A 359 25.57 35.16 12.85
CA SER A 359 25.65 33.73 13.16
C SER A 359 25.54 32.82 11.92
N LEU A 360 24.73 33.26 10.93
CA LEU A 360 24.42 32.49 9.73
C LEU A 360 25.61 32.41 8.75
N THR A 361 26.50 33.41 8.75
CA THR A 361 27.70 33.41 7.89
C THR A 361 28.71 32.33 8.31
N ALA A 362 29.00 32.22 9.60
CA ALA A 362 29.89 31.20 10.16
C ALA A 362 29.37 29.77 9.90
N ARG A 363 28.05 29.55 10.02
CA ARG A 363 27.42 28.24 9.77
C ARG A 363 27.48 27.84 8.28
N LYS A 364 27.34 28.79 7.35
CA LYS A 364 27.48 28.57 5.89
C LYS A 364 28.90 28.17 5.50
N GLN A 365 29.93 28.86 6.03
CA GLN A 365 31.34 28.53 5.75
C GLN A 365 31.73 27.11 6.22
N LYS A 366 31.21 26.67 7.37
CA LYS A 366 31.45 25.32 7.90
C LYS A 366 30.87 24.22 7.00
N LEU A 367 29.70 24.48 6.40
CA LEU A 367 29.04 23.57 5.46
C LEU A 367 29.71 23.53 4.07
N GLN A 368 30.29 24.64 3.58
CA GLN A 368 31.09 24.64 2.35
C GLN A 368 32.33 23.74 2.50
N LYS A 369 33.12 23.91 3.57
CA LYS A 369 34.32 23.09 3.82
C LYS A 369 34.02 21.60 3.96
N GLN A 370 32.84 21.22 4.48
CA GLN A 370 32.39 19.82 4.50
C GLN A 370 32.02 19.29 3.11
N LYS A 371 31.38 20.10 2.25
CA LYS A 371 31.06 19.71 0.87
C LYS A 371 32.29 19.60 -0.03
N GLU A 372 33.26 20.50 0.13
CA GLU A 372 34.51 20.48 -0.64
C GLU A 372 35.30 19.20 -0.35
N LYS A 373 35.50 18.87 0.94
CA LYS A 373 36.23 17.66 1.34
C LYS A 373 35.57 16.37 0.83
N ALA A 374 34.24 16.26 0.95
CA ALA A 374 33.49 15.12 0.39
C ALA A 374 33.56 15.01 -1.15
N LEU A 375 33.89 16.10 -1.84
CA LEU A 375 34.09 16.12 -3.30
C LEU A 375 35.53 15.78 -3.72
N GLU A 376 36.50 15.84 -2.81
CA GLU A 376 37.87 15.35 -3.02
C GLU A 376 37.97 13.85 -2.76
N ASP A 377 37.40 13.37 -1.65
CA ASP A 377 37.31 11.93 -1.33
C ASP A 377 36.60 11.15 -2.46
N GLY A 378 35.56 11.75 -3.06
CA GLY A 378 34.84 11.22 -4.23
C GLY A 378 35.60 11.29 -5.57
N LYS A 379 36.76 11.96 -5.64
CA LYS A 379 37.62 12.00 -6.84
C LYS A 379 38.83 11.07 -6.73
N ALA A 380 39.36 10.86 -5.52
CA ALA A 380 40.47 9.95 -5.27
C ALA A 380 40.17 8.49 -5.67
N SER A 381 38.90 8.09 -5.65
CA SER A 381 38.43 6.74 -6.01
C SER A 381 38.25 6.48 -7.53
N ILE A 382 38.48 7.48 -8.39
CA ILE A 382 38.26 7.38 -9.85
C ILE A 382 39.58 7.30 -10.64
N SER A 383 40.73 7.56 -10.01
CA SER A 383 42.06 7.67 -10.66
C SER A 383 42.94 6.41 -10.60
N GLN A 384 42.40 5.22 -10.28
CA GLN A 384 43.11 3.94 -10.41
C GLN A 384 42.25 2.83 -11.04
N ASN A 385 42.19 2.77 -12.39
CA ASN A 385 42.14 1.51 -13.16
C ASN A 385 42.19 1.73 -14.69
N THR A 386 43.35 2.12 -15.21
CA THR A 386 43.69 1.94 -16.64
C THR A 386 45.15 1.53 -16.79
N GLY A 387 45.39 0.46 -17.56
CA GLY A 387 46.74 0.07 -18.00
C GLY A 387 47.42 -1.04 -17.19
N ASN A 388 47.07 -2.30 -17.50
CA ASN A 388 48.06 -3.21 -18.09
C ASN A 388 47.44 -4.48 -18.66
N ALA A 389 47.78 -4.77 -19.92
CA ALA A 389 47.60 -6.08 -20.52
C ALA A 389 48.91 -6.49 -21.18
N THR A 390 49.42 -7.68 -20.87
CA THR A 390 49.92 -8.68 -21.85
C THR A 390 50.64 -9.86 -21.17
N LYS A 391 50.74 -10.97 -21.92
CA LYS A 391 51.58 -12.17 -21.74
C LYS A 391 51.20 -13.21 -20.67
N ALA A 392 50.86 -14.40 -21.21
CA ALA A 392 51.16 -15.75 -20.68
C ALA A 392 50.40 -16.27 -19.42
N SER A 393 50.02 -17.56 -19.34
CA SER A 393 49.95 -18.60 -20.39
C SER A 393 49.06 -19.81 -20.01
N LYS A 394 48.66 -20.57 -21.05
CA LYS A 394 48.36 -22.03 -21.07
C LYS A 394 47.72 -22.69 -19.82
N LYS A 395 46.44 -23.09 -19.97
CA LYS A 395 46.12 -24.52 -20.17
C LYS A 395 44.77 -24.73 -20.87
N LYS A 396 44.68 -25.78 -21.70
CA LYS A 396 43.46 -26.28 -22.33
C LYS A 396 43.18 -27.70 -21.83
N GLN A 397 41.94 -27.99 -21.49
CA GLN A 397 41.20 -29.23 -21.81
C GLN A 397 39.75 -28.96 -21.34
N LYS A 398 38.70 -29.13 -22.16
CA LYS A 398 38.18 -30.34 -22.83
C LYS A 398 37.86 -31.44 -21.80
N SER A 399 36.67 -32.06 -21.80
CA SER A 399 35.58 -32.03 -22.79
C SER A 399 34.19 -32.18 -22.16
N SER A 400 33.17 -31.73 -22.90
CA SER A 400 31.77 -32.12 -22.70
C SER A 400 31.50 -33.54 -23.25
N VAL A 401 30.24 -33.96 -23.18
CA VAL A 401 29.66 -35.20 -23.72
C VAL A 401 29.94 -36.48 -22.91
N LEU A 402 29.00 -36.80 -22.02
CA LEU A 402 28.24 -38.06 -22.15
C LEU A 402 26.83 -37.86 -21.54
N ARG A 403 25.81 -38.35 -22.24
CA ARG A 403 24.38 -38.20 -21.91
C ARG A 403 23.77 -39.60 -21.83
N ALA A 404 22.83 -39.81 -20.92
CA ALA A 404 21.93 -40.96 -20.84
C ALA A 404 22.58 -42.37 -20.87
N ALA A 405 22.87 -42.90 -19.68
CA ALA A 405 22.90 -44.35 -19.44
C ALA A 405 22.52 -44.63 -17.97
N ARG A 406 21.93 -45.82 -17.71
CA ARG A 406 21.56 -46.36 -16.39
C ARG A 406 20.47 -45.60 -15.60
N SER A 407 19.25 -45.66 -16.11
CA SER A 407 18.16 -46.16 -15.27
C SER A 407 18.32 -47.68 -15.08
N GLN A 408 17.67 -48.26 -14.07
CA GLN A 408 17.73 -49.69 -13.69
C GLN A 408 19.11 -50.20 -13.24
N ILE A 409 19.34 -50.22 -11.92
CA ILE A 409 19.46 -51.44 -11.08
C ILE A 409 19.79 -50.96 -9.66
N TYR A 410 18.91 -51.25 -8.69
CA TYR A 410 19.23 -51.13 -7.26
C TYR A 410 20.16 -52.29 -6.86
N PRO A 411 21.06 -52.05 -5.89
CA PRO A 411 20.77 -52.60 -4.58
C PRO A 411 20.57 -51.51 -3.52
N SER A 412 19.80 -51.84 -2.49
CA SER A 412 19.50 -50.98 -1.35
C SER A 412 20.76 -50.69 -0.51
N ARG A 413 21.33 -49.49 -0.66
CA ARG A 413 22.07 -48.86 0.44
C ARG A 413 21.08 -48.09 1.31
N ALA A 414 20.87 -48.57 2.54
CA ALA A 414 20.23 -47.77 3.57
C ALA A 414 21.11 -46.55 3.85
N CYS A 415 20.69 -45.39 3.36
CA CYS A 415 21.26 -44.13 3.81
C CYS A 415 20.70 -43.87 5.22
N ASN A 416 21.55 -43.99 6.24
CA ASN A 416 21.17 -43.57 7.59
C ASN A 416 20.96 -42.05 7.58
N GLN A 417 19.71 -41.61 7.37
CA GLN A 417 19.29 -40.34 7.94
C GLN A 417 19.48 -40.45 9.45
N PRO A 418 20.25 -39.56 10.10
CA PRO A 418 20.26 -39.52 11.56
C PRO A 418 18.84 -39.22 12.02
N SER A 419 18.33 -40.00 12.97
CA SER A 419 17.03 -39.71 13.57
C SER A 419 17.08 -38.34 14.23
N LEU A 420 15.96 -37.61 14.22
CA LEU A 420 15.83 -36.25 14.78
C LEU A 420 16.39 -36.13 16.21
N SER A 421 16.32 -37.22 17.00
CA SER A 421 16.90 -37.37 18.33
C SER A 421 18.44 -37.17 18.43
N ALA A 422 19.18 -37.26 17.32
CA ALA A 422 20.64 -37.15 17.32
C ALA A 422 21.09 -35.68 17.22
N LEU A 423 20.51 -34.91 16.28
CA LEU A 423 20.79 -33.47 16.13
C LEU A 423 20.16 -32.64 17.25
N ALA A 424 19.00 -33.05 17.76
CA ALA A 424 18.33 -32.40 18.90
C ALA A 424 19.19 -32.32 20.18
N ARG A 425 20.29 -33.09 20.31
CA ARG A 425 21.25 -32.98 21.43
C ARG A 425 22.30 -31.87 21.27
N LEU A 426 22.41 -31.28 20.08
CA LEU A 426 23.30 -30.15 19.77
C LEU A 426 22.54 -28.82 19.65
N LEU A 427 21.20 -28.85 19.72
CA LEU A 427 20.39 -27.65 19.74
C LEU A 427 20.47 -26.99 21.13
N SER A 428 20.76 -25.69 21.11
CA SER A 428 20.77 -24.80 22.28
C SER A 428 19.94 -23.58 21.94
N THR A 429 18.90 -23.32 22.75
CA THR A 429 17.87 -22.31 22.50
C THR A 429 17.83 -21.26 23.60
N LEU A 430 17.91 -19.99 23.22
CA LEU A 430 17.69 -18.84 24.10
C LEU A 430 16.24 -18.34 23.97
N ALA A 431 15.44 -18.55 25.01
CA ALA A 431 14.08 -18.03 25.12
C ALA A 431 14.09 -16.64 25.79
N VAL A 432 13.93 -15.58 25.00
CA VAL A 432 13.89 -14.20 25.48
C VAL A 432 12.54 -13.93 26.14
N LEU A 433 12.58 -13.61 27.44
CA LEU A 433 11.39 -13.36 28.24
C LEU A 433 11.13 -11.86 28.40
N GLU A 434 9.90 -11.45 28.15
CA GLU A 434 9.41 -10.09 28.36
C GLU A 434 8.98 -9.94 29.84
N GLN A 435 9.51 -8.95 30.54
CA GLN A 435 9.09 -8.58 31.90
C GLN A 435 8.48 -7.17 31.91
N ARG A 436 7.60 -6.89 32.87
CA ARG A 436 7.15 -5.53 33.18
C ARG A 436 7.01 -5.36 34.68
N ASP A 437 7.56 -4.29 35.23
CA ASP A 437 7.52 -3.94 36.65
C ASP A 437 7.98 -5.11 37.56
N GLY A 438 8.98 -5.87 37.09
CA GLY A 438 9.54 -7.05 37.76
C GLY A 438 8.75 -8.35 37.59
N LYS A 439 7.59 -8.35 36.91
CA LYS A 439 6.78 -9.56 36.67
C LYS A 439 6.99 -10.12 35.26
N LEU A 440 6.97 -11.43 35.11
CA LEU A 440 7.00 -12.08 33.81
C LEU A 440 5.70 -11.82 33.03
N GLN A 441 5.82 -11.50 31.73
CA GLN A 441 4.66 -11.45 30.85
C GLN A 441 4.28 -12.85 30.36
N GLN A 442 3.01 -13.22 30.52
CA GLN A 442 2.45 -14.53 30.15
C GLN A 442 2.66 -14.88 28.67
N SER A 443 2.79 -13.87 27.79
CA SER A 443 3.17 -14.02 26.38
C SER A 443 4.48 -14.80 26.20
N SER A 444 5.44 -14.61 27.10
CA SER A 444 6.80 -15.20 27.06
C SER A 444 6.79 -16.72 27.15
N LEU A 445 5.79 -17.31 27.83
CA LEU A 445 5.66 -18.77 27.95
C LEU A 445 5.48 -19.46 26.59
N SER A 446 4.96 -18.75 25.60
CA SER A 446 4.85 -19.28 24.23
C SER A 446 6.21 -19.48 23.54
N ALA A 447 7.21 -18.64 23.87
CA ALA A 447 8.57 -18.81 23.38
C ALA A 447 9.24 -20.03 24.01
N VAL A 448 9.01 -20.28 25.31
CA VAL A 448 9.48 -21.49 26.01
C VAL A 448 8.80 -22.75 25.45
N ALA A 449 7.47 -22.71 25.23
CA ALA A 449 6.72 -23.81 24.62
C ALA A 449 7.15 -24.12 23.17
N ALA A 450 7.61 -23.12 22.42
CA ALA A 450 8.19 -23.32 21.09
C ALA A 450 9.62 -23.87 21.16
N ALA A 451 10.46 -23.40 22.08
CA ALA A 451 11.79 -23.92 22.32
C ALA A 451 11.76 -25.41 22.71
N GLN A 452 10.84 -25.82 23.58
CA GLN A 452 10.65 -27.22 23.96
C GLN A 452 10.18 -28.12 22.80
N LYS A 453 9.52 -27.56 21.77
CA LYS A 453 9.17 -28.29 20.54
C LYS A 453 10.33 -28.42 19.55
N LEU A 454 11.36 -27.58 19.63
CA LEU A 454 12.63 -27.80 18.93
C LEU A 454 13.45 -28.89 19.62
N GLY A 455 13.41 -28.93 20.95
CA GLY A 455 14.24 -29.80 21.78
C GLY A 455 15.64 -29.22 21.99
N GLY A 456 16.50 -30.04 22.60
CA GLY A 456 17.81 -29.59 23.08
C GLY A 456 17.72 -28.85 24.42
N SER A 457 18.75 -28.07 24.74
CA SER A 457 18.76 -27.23 25.94
C SER A 457 17.96 -25.94 25.71
N VAL A 458 17.20 -25.53 26.73
CA VAL A 458 16.44 -24.27 26.72
C VAL A 458 16.90 -23.41 27.89
N THR A 459 17.49 -22.27 27.56
CA THR A 459 17.91 -21.24 28.51
C THR A 459 16.99 -20.04 28.36
N ALA A 460 16.42 -19.54 29.44
CA ALA A 460 15.71 -18.27 29.43
C ALA A 460 16.68 -17.08 29.49
N PHE A 461 16.29 -15.93 28.93
CA PHE A 461 16.96 -14.65 29.12
C PHE A 461 15.98 -13.61 29.66
N VAL A 462 16.36 -12.87 30.70
CA VAL A 462 15.59 -11.74 31.22
C VAL A 462 16.52 -10.62 31.69
N ALA A 463 16.15 -9.37 31.42
CA ALA A 463 16.90 -8.19 31.86
C ALA A 463 15.97 -7.05 32.27
N GLY A 464 16.43 -6.25 33.25
CA GLY A 464 15.68 -5.13 33.83
C GLY A 464 16.11 -4.85 35.27
N LYS A 465 15.33 -4.05 35.99
CA LYS A 465 15.59 -3.69 37.39
C LYS A 465 15.02 -4.73 38.37
N GLY A 466 15.85 -5.23 39.28
CA GLY A 466 15.45 -6.20 40.31
C GLY A 466 15.00 -7.57 39.77
N VAL A 467 15.30 -7.88 38.50
CA VAL A 467 14.78 -9.07 37.81
C VAL A 467 15.27 -10.37 38.42
N LYS A 468 16.47 -10.41 39.02
CA LYS A 468 17.02 -11.64 39.62
C LYS A 468 16.13 -12.19 40.73
N GLY A 469 15.61 -11.32 41.59
CA GLY A 469 14.72 -11.67 42.70
C GLY A 469 13.23 -11.78 42.32
N SER A 470 12.87 -11.50 41.08
CA SER A 470 11.47 -11.37 40.63
C SER A 470 11.22 -12.18 39.34
N ALA A 471 11.21 -11.57 38.16
CA ALA A 471 10.91 -12.24 36.89
C ALA A 471 11.83 -13.45 36.59
N ALA A 472 13.10 -13.44 37.02
CA ALA A 472 13.99 -14.59 36.89
C ALA A 472 13.67 -15.73 37.88
N ALA A 473 13.25 -15.41 39.10
CA ALA A 473 12.81 -16.38 40.10
C ALA A 473 11.40 -16.94 39.82
N GLU A 474 10.58 -16.21 39.07
CA GLU A 474 9.35 -16.70 38.44
C GLU A 474 9.70 -17.63 37.26
N ALA A 475 10.57 -17.19 36.35
CA ALA A 475 11.02 -17.99 35.21
C ALA A 475 11.70 -19.31 35.62
N ALA A 476 12.50 -19.33 36.69
CA ALA A 476 13.21 -20.52 37.16
C ALA A 476 12.29 -21.69 37.55
N LYS A 477 11.01 -21.40 37.85
CA LYS A 477 9.97 -22.40 38.17
C LYS A 477 9.30 -22.98 36.94
N ILE A 478 9.52 -22.41 35.75
CA ILE A 478 8.95 -22.91 34.50
C ILE A 478 9.58 -24.27 34.18
N LYS A 479 8.72 -25.28 34.04
CA LYS A 479 9.11 -26.65 33.74
C LYS A 479 9.79 -26.73 32.37
N GLY A 480 10.97 -27.35 32.31
CA GLY A 480 11.72 -27.57 31.07
C GLY A 480 12.57 -26.38 30.61
N LEU A 481 12.98 -25.49 31.51
CA LEU A 481 14.17 -24.67 31.36
C LEU A 481 15.36 -25.36 32.05
N GLU A 482 16.57 -25.21 31.51
CA GLU A 482 17.82 -25.63 32.15
C GLU A 482 18.38 -24.50 33.02
N LYS A 483 18.42 -23.28 32.46
CA LYS A 483 19.03 -22.08 33.06
C LYS A 483 18.21 -20.83 32.78
N VAL A 484 18.37 -19.80 33.61
CA VAL A 484 17.82 -18.46 33.45
C VAL A 484 18.97 -17.45 33.51
N VAL A 485 19.36 -16.91 32.36
CA VAL A 485 20.34 -15.82 32.29
C VAL A 485 19.64 -14.52 32.68
N ALA A 486 20.10 -13.90 33.76
CA ALA A 486 19.50 -12.70 34.33
C ALA A 486 20.51 -11.53 34.36
N VAL A 487 20.10 -10.37 33.86
CA VAL A 487 20.90 -9.12 33.90
C VAL A 487 20.13 -8.04 34.66
N ASP A 488 20.65 -7.67 35.83
CA ASP A 488 20.00 -6.74 36.75
C ASP A 488 20.61 -5.34 36.60
N ASN A 489 19.92 -4.49 35.82
CA ASN A 489 20.33 -3.12 35.53
C ASN A 489 19.08 -2.30 35.12
N GLU A 490 18.91 -1.13 35.73
CA GLU A 490 17.75 -0.25 35.47
C GLU A 490 17.70 0.30 34.03
N ALA A 491 18.85 0.36 33.34
CA ALA A 491 18.91 0.74 31.93
C ALA A 491 18.05 -0.16 31.01
N TYR A 492 17.74 -1.39 31.44
CA TYR A 492 16.93 -2.35 30.67
C TYR A 492 15.47 -2.45 31.15
N GLU A 493 15.06 -1.71 32.19
CA GLU A 493 13.72 -1.80 32.80
C GLU A 493 12.58 -1.55 31.80
N LYS A 494 12.78 -0.63 30.84
CA LYS A 494 11.80 -0.28 29.79
C LYS A 494 12.06 -0.96 28.44
N GLY A 495 13.00 -1.91 28.36
CA GLY A 495 13.18 -2.79 27.20
C GLY A 495 13.55 -2.10 25.86
N LEU A 496 14.28 -0.98 25.91
CA LEU A 496 14.61 -0.18 24.72
C LEU A 496 15.50 -0.97 23.73
N PRO A 497 15.16 -1.08 22.43
CA PRO A 497 15.95 -1.85 21.46
C PRO A 497 17.40 -1.37 21.33
N GLU A 498 17.66 -0.08 21.54
CA GLU A 498 18.96 0.58 21.46
C GLU A 498 20.05 -0.10 22.29
N ASN A 499 19.78 -0.35 23.57
CA ASN A 499 20.72 -0.96 24.51
C ASN A 499 20.45 -2.45 24.74
N TYR A 500 19.19 -2.89 24.66
CA TYR A 500 18.80 -4.29 24.86
C TYR A 500 19.25 -5.20 23.70
N ALA A 501 19.34 -4.70 22.46
CA ALA A 501 19.82 -5.53 21.34
C ALA A 501 21.33 -5.86 21.45
N PRO A 502 22.26 -4.91 21.70
CA PRO A 502 23.66 -5.25 22.00
C PRO A 502 23.80 -6.21 23.19
N LEU A 503 23.09 -5.94 24.30
CA LEU A 503 23.04 -6.83 25.47
C LEU A 503 22.73 -8.27 25.07
N LEU A 504 21.63 -8.47 24.33
CA LEU A 504 21.21 -9.81 23.95
C LEU A 504 22.20 -10.46 22.96
N VAL A 505 22.75 -9.69 22.02
CA VAL A 505 23.73 -10.17 21.03
C VAL A 505 25.00 -10.75 21.68
N ASP A 506 25.54 -10.10 22.71
CA ASP A 506 26.76 -10.57 23.36
C ASP A 506 26.50 -11.80 24.27
N ASN A 507 25.31 -11.88 24.89
CA ASN A 507 24.87 -13.11 25.57
C ASN A 507 24.59 -14.26 24.59
N ILE A 508 24.03 -13.99 23.40
CA ILE A 508 23.84 -14.99 22.33
C ILE A 508 25.19 -15.59 21.90
N LYS A 509 26.18 -14.73 21.63
CA LYS A 509 27.53 -15.15 21.23
C LYS A 509 28.24 -15.92 22.33
N SER A 510 28.15 -15.45 23.58
CA SER A 510 28.85 -16.06 24.72
C SER A 510 28.30 -17.44 25.10
N GLY A 511 26.99 -17.67 24.94
CA GLY A 511 26.36 -18.97 25.17
C GLY A 511 26.29 -19.89 23.94
N GLY A 512 26.74 -19.44 22.76
CA GLY A 512 26.80 -20.26 21.54
C GLY A 512 25.44 -20.74 21.01
N PHE A 513 24.38 -19.96 21.18
CA PHE A 513 23.01 -20.41 20.90
C PHE A 513 22.71 -20.58 19.40
N SER A 514 22.13 -21.73 19.06
CA SER A 514 21.64 -22.06 17.71
C SER A 514 20.29 -21.41 17.38
N HIS A 515 19.51 -21.09 18.41
CA HIS A 515 18.14 -20.60 18.29
C HIS A 515 17.90 -19.48 19.30
N VAL A 516 17.18 -18.43 18.88
CA VAL A 516 16.79 -17.29 19.71
C VAL A 516 15.31 -17.02 19.48
N LEU A 517 14.48 -17.33 20.46
CA LEU A 517 13.02 -17.25 20.38
C LEU A 517 12.48 -16.18 21.32
N ALA A 518 11.59 -15.32 20.84
CA ALA A 518 10.79 -14.41 21.67
C ALA A 518 9.30 -14.54 21.33
N ALA A 519 8.42 -14.08 22.22
CA ALA A 519 7.01 -13.92 21.89
C ALA A 519 6.83 -12.89 20.76
N HIS A 520 5.85 -13.06 19.88
CA HIS A 520 5.49 -12.08 18.85
C HIS A 520 4.66 -10.91 19.43
N SER A 521 5.13 -10.35 20.54
CA SER A 521 4.60 -9.17 21.24
C SER A 521 5.12 -7.86 20.62
N ALA A 522 4.77 -6.71 21.21
CA ALA A 522 5.35 -5.42 20.80
C ALA A 522 6.87 -5.38 21.06
N PHE A 523 7.30 -5.84 22.24
CA PHE A 523 8.71 -5.96 22.61
C PHE A 523 9.48 -6.88 21.64
N GLY A 524 9.01 -8.12 21.42
CA GLY A 524 9.69 -9.07 20.53
C GLY A 524 9.75 -8.61 19.06
N LYS A 525 8.74 -7.89 18.58
CA LYS A 525 8.73 -7.27 17.24
C LYS A 525 9.70 -6.10 17.10
N SER A 526 9.94 -5.34 18.18
CA SER A 526 10.87 -4.22 18.19
C SER A 526 12.33 -4.68 18.34
N LEU A 527 12.57 -5.66 19.21
CA LEU A 527 13.89 -6.15 19.57
C LEU A 527 14.51 -7.09 18.53
N LEU A 528 13.84 -8.20 18.19
CA LEU A 528 14.51 -9.28 17.44
C LEU A 528 14.96 -8.94 16.01
N PRO A 529 14.27 -8.09 15.22
CA PRO A 529 14.80 -7.65 13.93
C PRO A 529 16.13 -6.90 14.04
N ARG A 530 16.34 -6.13 15.12
CA ARG A 530 17.60 -5.42 15.39
C ARG A 530 18.71 -6.39 15.81
N VAL A 531 18.37 -7.37 16.66
CA VAL A 531 19.29 -8.45 17.09
C VAL A 531 19.75 -9.27 15.89
N ALA A 532 18.83 -9.66 14.99
CA ALA A 532 19.15 -10.39 13.76
C ALA A 532 20.08 -9.59 12.84
N ALA A 533 19.84 -8.28 12.67
CA ALA A 533 20.71 -7.40 11.89
C ALA A 533 22.11 -7.22 12.49
N LEU A 534 22.24 -7.26 13.83
CA LEU A 534 23.54 -7.23 14.53
C LEU A 534 24.29 -8.57 14.51
N LEU A 535 23.63 -9.65 14.07
CA LEU A 535 24.19 -10.99 13.88
C LEU A 535 24.37 -11.37 12.40
N ASP A 536 23.91 -10.53 11.47
CA ASP A 536 23.87 -10.76 10.02
C ASP A 536 23.10 -12.05 9.62
N VAL A 537 21.93 -12.27 10.24
CA VAL A 537 21.05 -13.44 9.99
C VAL A 537 19.61 -13.04 9.67
N GLN A 538 18.82 -13.93 9.06
CA GLN A 538 17.42 -13.65 8.74
C GLN A 538 16.50 -13.78 9.98
N GLN A 539 15.71 -12.75 10.25
CA GLN A 539 14.65 -12.82 11.27
C GLN A 539 13.39 -13.51 10.72
N ILE A 540 12.89 -14.51 11.46
CA ILE A 540 11.67 -15.25 11.12
C ILE A 540 10.52 -14.77 12.01
N SER A 541 9.55 -14.06 11.42
CA SER A 541 8.45 -13.42 12.15
C SER A 541 7.17 -14.27 12.26
N ASP A 542 6.53 -14.23 13.43
CA ASP A 542 5.17 -14.75 13.67
C ASP A 542 4.98 -16.23 13.30
N ILE A 543 5.88 -17.11 13.74
CA ILE A 543 5.75 -18.56 13.45
C ILE A 543 4.55 -19.17 14.16
N THR A 544 3.86 -20.09 13.49
CA THR A 544 2.69 -20.82 14.00
C THR A 544 2.88 -22.32 14.10
N LYS A 545 3.88 -22.88 13.41
CA LYS A 545 4.30 -24.28 13.52
C LYS A 545 5.80 -24.40 13.25
N ILE A 546 6.43 -25.38 13.88
CA ILE A 546 7.81 -25.81 13.64
C ILE A 546 7.74 -27.17 12.94
N GLU A 547 8.55 -27.39 11.92
CA GLU A 547 8.60 -28.66 11.16
C GLU A 547 9.95 -29.38 11.34
N SER A 548 11.03 -28.62 11.57
CA SER A 548 12.37 -29.11 11.92
C SER A 548 13.16 -28.01 12.67
N GLU A 549 14.42 -28.29 12.99
CA GLU A 549 15.41 -27.34 13.54
C GLU A 549 15.83 -26.21 12.58
N ASP A 550 15.36 -26.22 11.33
CA ASP A 550 15.66 -25.21 10.32
C ASP A 550 14.43 -24.71 9.54
N THR A 551 13.29 -25.40 9.67
CA THR A 551 12.10 -25.19 8.85
C THR A 551 10.87 -24.83 9.69
N PHE A 552 10.31 -23.66 9.41
CA PHE A 552 9.28 -22.99 10.20
C PHE A 552 8.11 -22.55 9.34
N VAL A 553 6.90 -22.61 9.88
CA VAL A 553 5.67 -22.23 9.17
C VAL A 553 5.11 -20.95 9.76
N ARG A 554 4.78 -19.99 8.88
CA ARG A 554 4.25 -18.67 9.25
C ARG A 554 3.14 -18.19 8.30
N PRO A 555 2.12 -17.48 8.78
CA PRO A 555 1.12 -16.84 7.93
C PRO A 555 1.66 -15.56 7.26
N ILE A 556 1.21 -15.33 6.03
CA ILE A 556 1.42 -14.09 5.27
C ILE A 556 0.09 -13.59 4.68
N TYR A 557 0.07 -12.38 4.11
CA TYR A 557 -1.13 -11.74 3.55
C TYR A 557 -2.37 -11.83 4.47
N ALA A 558 -2.22 -11.36 5.71
CA ALA A 558 -3.28 -11.40 6.73
C ALA A 558 -3.75 -12.84 7.10
N GLY A 559 -2.91 -13.85 6.84
CA GLY A 559 -3.21 -15.26 7.07
C GLY A 559 -4.00 -15.93 5.95
N ASN A 560 -4.10 -15.31 4.77
CA ASN A 560 -4.73 -15.90 3.58
C ASN A 560 -3.79 -16.85 2.82
N ALA A 561 -2.48 -16.81 3.10
CA ALA A 561 -1.52 -17.81 2.65
C ALA A 561 -0.59 -18.20 3.81
N ILE A 562 -0.18 -19.47 3.81
CA ILE A 562 0.74 -20.05 4.80
C ILE A 562 2.06 -20.34 4.07
N LEU A 563 3.17 -19.90 4.65
CA LEU A 563 4.50 -20.00 4.09
C LEU A 563 5.38 -20.86 4.99
N THR A 564 5.89 -21.96 4.46
CA THR A 564 7.02 -22.70 5.04
C THR A 564 8.33 -22.01 4.63
N VAL A 565 9.21 -21.75 5.59
CA VAL A 565 10.50 -21.07 5.44
C VAL A 565 11.58 -21.96 6.05
N GLN A 566 12.57 -22.36 5.25
CA GLN A 566 13.79 -23.00 5.72
C GLN A 566 14.91 -21.95 5.81
N SER A 567 15.65 -21.89 6.92
CA SER A 567 16.80 -20.99 7.10
C SER A 567 18.12 -21.77 7.15
N THR A 568 19.05 -21.37 6.28
CA THR A 568 20.43 -21.85 6.23
C THR A 568 21.36 -21.18 7.25
N ASP A 569 20.86 -20.21 8.02
CA ASP A 569 21.67 -19.42 8.96
C ASP A 569 22.13 -20.27 10.15
N SER A 570 23.29 -19.94 10.74
CA SER A 570 23.82 -20.67 11.90
C SER A 570 22.95 -20.49 13.15
N THR A 571 22.53 -19.26 13.42
CA THR A 571 21.65 -18.90 14.54
C THR A 571 20.30 -18.40 14.02
N LYS A 572 19.22 -19.12 14.33
CA LYS A 572 17.86 -18.76 13.91
C LYS A 572 17.24 -17.76 14.90
N VAL A 573 16.90 -16.56 14.44
CA VAL A 573 16.25 -15.51 15.27
C VAL A 573 14.75 -15.43 14.94
N ILE A 574 13.89 -15.79 15.91
CA ILE A 574 12.48 -16.14 15.67
C ILE A 574 11.53 -15.41 16.62
N THR A 575 10.42 -14.88 16.11
CA THR A 575 9.26 -14.52 16.98
C THR A 575 8.11 -15.52 16.82
N VAL A 576 7.54 -15.92 17.95
CA VAL A 576 6.56 -17.02 18.08
C VAL A 576 5.15 -16.48 18.28
N ARG A 577 4.16 -16.99 17.53
CA ARG A 577 2.75 -16.61 17.74
C ARG A 577 2.23 -17.24 19.03
N GLY A 578 1.89 -16.39 20.01
CA GLY A 578 1.42 -16.84 21.32
C GLY A 578 0.20 -17.77 21.29
N THR A 579 -0.73 -17.56 20.35
CA THR A 579 -1.92 -18.42 20.21
C THR A 579 -1.65 -19.81 19.63
N SER A 580 -0.51 -20.02 18.96
CA SER A 580 -0.15 -21.31 18.35
C SER A 580 0.73 -22.20 19.25
N PHE A 581 1.30 -21.60 20.31
CA PHE A 581 2.15 -22.28 21.28
C PHE A 581 1.64 -21.96 22.68
N GLN A 582 0.68 -22.75 23.16
CA GLN A 582 0.15 -22.64 24.51
C GLN A 582 1.30 -22.68 25.53
N GLY A 583 1.25 -21.76 26.51
CA GLY A 583 2.31 -21.60 27.51
C GLY A 583 2.54 -22.86 28.34
N THR A 584 3.80 -23.06 28.73
CA THR A 584 4.26 -24.13 29.61
C THR A 584 3.75 -23.97 31.05
N GLU A 585 3.74 -25.08 31.80
CA GLU A 585 3.49 -25.06 33.25
C GLU A 585 4.54 -24.17 33.95
N THR A 586 4.05 -23.19 34.72
CA THR A 586 4.86 -22.20 35.46
C THR A 586 5.40 -22.72 36.79
N GLU A 587 5.15 -23.98 37.10
CA GLU A 587 5.60 -24.68 38.31
C GLU A 587 6.19 -26.04 37.95
N GLY A 588 7.04 -26.59 38.82
CA GLY A 588 7.71 -27.88 38.62
C GLY A 588 9.03 -27.81 37.84
N GLY A 589 9.49 -26.61 37.46
CA GLY A 589 10.88 -26.34 37.06
C GLY A 589 11.77 -25.96 38.24
N SER A 590 13.08 -26.08 38.05
CA SER A 590 14.11 -25.70 39.01
C SER A 590 15.40 -25.27 38.31
N ALA A 591 15.27 -24.34 37.35
CA ALA A 591 16.38 -23.88 36.52
C ALA A 591 17.37 -23.00 37.31
N GLU A 592 18.65 -23.11 36.99
CA GLU A 592 19.71 -22.31 37.64
C GLU A 592 19.66 -20.86 37.14
N ILE A 593 19.60 -19.88 38.06
CA ILE A 593 19.72 -18.46 37.70
C ILE A 593 21.20 -18.10 37.62
N VAL A 594 21.63 -17.63 36.45
CA VAL A 594 23.03 -17.30 36.14
C VAL A 594 23.13 -15.86 35.69
N ASP A 595 24.21 -15.17 36.09
CA ASP A 595 24.45 -13.78 35.71
C ASP A 595 24.83 -13.67 34.22
N GLY A 596 24.10 -12.82 33.49
CA GLY A 596 24.42 -12.49 32.10
C GLY A 596 25.51 -11.41 31.98
N THR A 597 26.12 -11.32 30.80
CA THR A 597 27.10 -10.27 30.49
C THR A 597 26.40 -8.97 30.15
N ASP A 598 26.80 -7.86 30.78
CA ASP A 598 26.25 -6.52 30.51
C ASP A 598 27.28 -5.63 29.80
N PRO A 599 27.12 -5.32 28.49
CA PRO A 599 28.02 -4.44 27.76
C PRO A 599 27.83 -2.95 28.09
N ASN A 600 26.86 -2.60 28.93
CA ASN A 600 26.53 -1.22 29.32
C ASN A 600 26.31 -0.30 28.09
N ALA A 601 25.61 -0.82 27.08
CA ALA A 601 25.42 -0.14 25.80
C ALA A 601 24.60 1.15 25.97
N PRO A 602 25.04 2.30 25.42
CA PRO A 602 24.32 3.56 25.56
C PRO A 602 23.02 3.56 24.75
N ALA A 603 21.92 3.98 25.38
CA ALA A 603 20.68 4.25 24.66
C ALA A 603 20.77 5.61 23.94
N LEU A 604 20.41 5.66 22.66
CA LEU A 604 20.28 6.90 21.88
C LEU A 604 18.87 7.51 21.98
N THR A 605 17.99 6.86 22.75
CA THR A 605 16.58 7.16 22.94
C THR A 605 16.30 7.10 24.44
N GLU A 606 15.57 8.06 24.98
CA GLU A 606 15.09 8.03 26.36
C GLU A 606 13.61 7.60 26.42
N TRP A 607 13.23 6.96 27.52
CA TRP A 607 11.82 6.72 27.85
C TRP A 607 11.33 7.89 28.71
N VAL A 608 10.29 8.58 28.26
CA VAL A 608 9.77 9.80 28.90
C VAL A 608 8.54 9.51 29.77
N SER A 609 7.57 8.76 29.24
CA SER A 609 6.32 8.43 29.92
C SER A 609 5.60 7.26 29.26
N GLU A 610 4.62 6.69 29.96
CA GLU A 610 3.64 5.76 29.41
C GLU A 610 2.26 5.99 30.07
N GLU A 611 1.18 5.92 29.29
CA GLU A 611 -0.19 5.94 29.79
C GLU A 611 -0.79 4.55 29.59
N LEU A 612 -1.18 3.89 30.68
CA LEU A 612 -1.64 2.49 30.67
C LEU A 612 -3.08 2.40 31.14
N THR A 613 -3.95 1.89 30.26
CA THR A 613 -5.34 1.54 30.57
C THR A 613 -5.38 0.37 31.55
N LYS A 614 -5.33 0.66 32.85
CA LYS A 614 -5.54 -0.35 33.90
C LYS A 614 -6.96 -0.90 33.80
N SER A 615 -7.08 -2.23 33.80
CA SER A 615 -8.36 -2.93 33.80
C SER A 615 -8.26 -4.17 34.66
N GLU A 616 -9.30 -4.43 35.45
CA GLU A 616 -9.46 -5.67 36.24
C GLU A 616 -9.85 -6.87 35.35
N ARG A 617 -10.06 -6.66 34.04
CA ARG A 617 -10.43 -7.72 33.08
C ARG A 617 -9.19 -8.46 32.56
N PRO A 618 -9.33 -9.75 32.16
CA PRO A 618 -8.25 -10.49 31.53
C PRO A 618 -7.68 -9.77 30.29
N ASP A 619 -6.38 -9.87 30.04
CA ASP A 619 -5.81 -9.30 28.82
C ASP A 619 -6.37 -9.99 27.57
N LEU A 620 -6.73 -9.17 26.59
CA LEU A 620 -7.31 -9.58 25.32
C LEU A 620 -6.44 -10.58 24.54
N GLY A 621 -5.11 -10.58 24.72
CA GLY A 621 -4.19 -11.52 24.08
C GLY A 621 -4.13 -12.91 24.73
N THR A 622 -4.57 -13.06 25.98
CA THR A 622 -4.51 -14.34 26.75
C THR A 622 -5.88 -14.86 27.19
N ALA A 623 -6.94 -14.06 27.06
CA ALA A 623 -8.29 -14.41 27.49
C ALA A 623 -8.87 -15.65 26.79
N SER A 624 -9.49 -16.53 27.59
CA SER A 624 -10.18 -17.73 27.10
C SER A 624 -11.50 -17.43 26.39
N ARG A 625 -12.08 -16.25 26.62
CA ARG A 625 -13.33 -15.74 26.03
C ARG A 625 -13.16 -14.26 25.71
N VAL A 626 -13.66 -13.82 24.55
CA VAL A 626 -13.63 -12.41 24.11
C VAL A 626 -15.01 -11.98 23.63
N VAL A 627 -15.46 -10.81 24.09
CA VAL A 627 -16.65 -10.12 23.56
C VAL A 627 -16.21 -8.85 22.83
N SER A 628 -16.48 -8.74 21.53
CA SER A 628 -15.95 -7.69 20.65
C SER A 628 -17.02 -6.75 20.08
N GLY A 629 -16.87 -5.45 20.33
CA GLY A 629 -17.76 -4.42 19.81
C GLY A 629 -17.34 -3.87 18.44
N GLY A 630 -18.33 -3.71 17.54
CA GLY A 630 -18.15 -3.14 16.21
C GLY A 630 -18.73 -1.72 16.04
N ARG A 631 -18.55 -1.15 14.85
CA ARG A 631 -19.12 0.17 14.48
C ARG A 631 -20.66 0.23 14.62
N GLY A 632 -21.35 -0.91 14.64
CA GLY A 632 -22.79 -0.99 14.88
C GLY A 632 -23.27 -0.36 16.20
N LEU A 633 -22.38 -0.20 17.19
CA LEU A 633 -22.69 0.37 18.51
C LEU A 633 -22.89 1.90 18.50
N LYS A 634 -22.48 2.62 17.44
CA LYS A 634 -22.68 4.07 17.21
C LYS A 634 -22.01 5.06 18.17
N SER A 635 -21.80 4.73 19.45
CA SER A 635 -21.11 5.59 20.43
C SER A 635 -20.36 4.80 21.50
N LYS A 636 -19.61 5.50 22.37
CA LYS A 636 -18.92 4.89 23.52
C LYS A 636 -19.89 4.46 24.61
N GLU A 637 -20.88 5.29 24.91
CA GLU A 637 -21.89 5.04 25.95
C GLU A 637 -22.71 3.79 25.60
N GLU A 638 -23.00 3.60 24.32
CA GLU A 638 -23.65 2.40 23.79
C GLU A 638 -22.71 1.18 23.74
N PHE A 639 -21.43 1.37 23.44
CA PHE A 639 -20.42 0.31 23.57
C PHE A 639 -20.38 -0.19 25.02
N ASP A 640 -20.25 0.71 25.99
CA ASP A 640 -20.21 0.36 27.42
C ASP A 640 -21.56 -0.22 27.89
N ARG A 641 -22.71 0.32 27.46
CA ARG A 641 -24.04 -0.20 27.83
C ARG A 641 -24.28 -1.63 27.35
N VAL A 642 -23.77 -1.99 26.17
CA VAL A 642 -24.11 -3.26 25.50
C VAL A 642 -23.02 -4.32 25.64
N ILE A 643 -21.74 -3.96 25.50
CA ILE A 643 -20.63 -4.92 25.48
C ILE A 643 -20.16 -5.29 26.89
N VAL A 644 -20.08 -4.32 27.81
CA VAL A 644 -19.56 -4.56 29.17
C VAL A 644 -20.39 -5.58 29.94
N PRO A 645 -21.74 -5.47 30.05
CA PRO A 645 -22.53 -6.43 30.81
C PRO A 645 -22.47 -7.86 30.27
N LEU A 646 -22.34 -8.02 28.94
CA LEU A 646 -22.16 -9.33 28.30
C LEU A 646 -20.77 -9.91 28.57
N ALA A 647 -19.72 -9.09 28.49
CA ALA A 647 -18.35 -9.50 28.79
C ALA A 647 -18.21 -9.95 30.25
N ASP A 648 -18.73 -9.16 31.19
CA ASP A 648 -18.67 -9.44 32.62
C ASP A 648 -19.47 -10.72 32.97
N SER A 649 -20.66 -10.90 32.37
CA SER A 649 -21.48 -12.13 32.56
C SER A 649 -20.84 -13.39 31.97
N LEU A 650 -19.87 -13.26 31.06
CA LEU A 650 -19.13 -14.37 30.46
C LEU A 650 -17.73 -14.57 31.07
N GLY A 651 -17.27 -13.69 31.97
CA GLY A 651 -15.87 -13.66 32.43
C GLY A 651 -14.88 -13.41 31.29
N ALA A 652 -15.28 -12.60 30.30
CA ALA A 652 -14.57 -12.42 29.04
C ALA A 652 -13.79 -11.10 28.98
N ALA A 653 -12.71 -11.08 28.19
CA ALA A 653 -12.04 -9.83 27.82
C ALA A 653 -12.88 -9.06 26.79
N ILE A 654 -12.73 -7.74 26.79
CA ILE A 654 -13.39 -6.84 25.83
C ILE A 654 -12.47 -6.62 24.64
N GLY A 655 -13.01 -6.79 23.43
CA GLY A 655 -12.37 -6.44 22.17
C GLY A 655 -13.11 -5.35 21.42
N ALA A 656 -12.45 -4.77 20.43
CA ALA A 656 -13.02 -3.76 19.54
C ALA A 656 -12.56 -4.00 18.10
N SER A 657 -13.46 -3.76 17.14
CA SER A 657 -13.04 -3.58 15.75
C SER A 657 -12.30 -2.26 15.59
N ARG A 658 -11.32 -2.17 14.66
CA ARG A 658 -10.66 -0.90 14.32
C ARG A 658 -11.65 0.25 14.05
N ALA A 659 -12.78 -0.03 13.40
CA ALA A 659 -13.79 0.99 13.11
C ALA A 659 -14.54 1.54 14.34
N ALA A 660 -14.45 0.87 15.49
CA ALA A 660 -14.93 1.38 16.78
C ALA A 660 -13.85 2.26 17.45
N VAL A 661 -12.58 1.86 17.37
CA VAL A 661 -11.42 2.63 17.87
C VAL A 661 -11.22 3.92 17.08
N ASP A 662 -11.21 3.86 15.74
CA ASP A 662 -11.17 5.01 14.83
C ASP A 662 -12.40 5.96 15.03
N SER A 663 -13.43 5.53 15.76
CA SER A 663 -14.62 6.34 16.13
C SER A 663 -14.67 6.75 17.62
N GLY A 664 -13.65 6.43 18.41
CA GLY A 664 -13.58 6.76 19.85
C GLY A 664 -14.45 5.91 20.79
N PHE A 665 -15.01 4.78 20.33
CA PHE A 665 -15.89 3.95 21.16
C PHE A 665 -15.12 3.06 22.15
N ALA A 666 -13.86 2.76 21.84
CA ALA A 666 -12.97 1.87 22.59
C ALA A 666 -11.51 2.27 22.38
N ASP A 667 -10.64 1.94 23.32
CA ASP A 667 -9.20 2.21 23.22
C ASP A 667 -8.47 1.30 22.21
N ASN A 668 -7.33 1.76 21.69
CA ASN A 668 -6.50 1.02 20.75
C ASN A 668 -5.93 -0.29 21.32
N SER A 669 -5.68 -0.38 22.63
CA SER A 669 -5.24 -1.62 23.29
C SER A 669 -6.28 -2.75 23.26
N LEU A 670 -7.55 -2.41 22.99
CA LEU A 670 -8.66 -3.35 22.80
C LEU A 670 -8.87 -3.73 21.31
N GLN A 671 -8.10 -3.15 20.38
CA GLN A 671 -8.28 -3.41 18.94
C GLN A 671 -7.90 -4.84 18.57
N VAL A 672 -8.84 -5.60 17.99
CA VAL A 672 -8.58 -6.93 17.42
C VAL A 672 -8.40 -6.82 15.90
N GLY A 673 -7.37 -7.48 15.38
CA GLY A 673 -7.08 -7.55 13.94
C GLY A 673 -5.59 -7.42 13.60
N GLN A 674 -5.28 -7.44 12.31
CA GLN A 674 -3.94 -7.35 11.71
C GLN A 674 -3.09 -6.17 12.24
N THR A 675 -3.71 -5.06 12.62
CA THR A 675 -3.04 -3.87 13.16
C THR A 675 -3.31 -3.66 14.65
N GLY A 676 -3.73 -4.70 15.37
CA GLY A 676 -4.00 -4.70 16.80
C GLY A 676 -3.50 -5.99 17.45
N LYS A 677 -4.26 -6.53 18.41
CA LYS A 677 -4.01 -7.85 19.01
C LYS A 677 -4.56 -8.96 18.11
N ASN A 678 -3.80 -10.05 18.02
CA ASN A 678 -4.22 -11.34 17.50
C ASN A 678 -4.67 -12.22 18.66
N VAL A 679 -5.86 -12.81 18.58
CA VAL A 679 -6.49 -13.60 19.64
C VAL A 679 -7.01 -14.93 19.10
N ALA A 680 -7.04 -15.96 19.94
CA ALA A 680 -7.63 -17.27 19.63
C ALA A 680 -8.34 -17.87 20.85
N PRO A 681 -9.36 -17.18 21.41
CA PRO A 681 -10.13 -17.68 22.53
C PRO A 681 -10.91 -18.96 22.18
N GLN A 682 -11.44 -19.62 23.23
CA GLN A 682 -12.42 -20.69 23.08
C GLN A 682 -13.75 -20.17 22.52
N LEU A 683 -14.10 -18.92 22.86
CA LEU A 683 -15.28 -18.21 22.33
C LEU A 683 -14.91 -16.77 21.96
N TYR A 684 -15.17 -16.39 20.71
CA TYR A 684 -15.14 -15.00 20.24
C TYR A 684 -16.56 -14.58 19.84
N LEU A 685 -17.22 -13.80 20.69
CA LEU A 685 -18.56 -13.27 20.42
C LEU A 685 -18.43 -11.82 19.95
N CYS A 686 -18.93 -11.50 18.76
CA CYS A 686 -18.87 -10.13 18.23
C CYS A 686 -20.25 -9.56 17.91
N ALA A 687 -20.45 -8.27 18.22
CA ALA A 687 -21.71 -7.56 18.01
C ALA A 687 -21.51 -6.30 17.16
N GLY A 688 -22.27 -6.16 16.07
CA GLY A 688 -22.17 -5.02 15.15
C GLY A 688 -20.87 -4.95 14.35
N VAL A 689 -20.16 -6.07 14.22
CA VAL A 689 -18.90 -6.25 13.48
C VAL A 689 -19.21 -6.81 12.09
N SER A 690 -18.63 -6.24 11.03
CA SER A 690 -18.91 -6.64 9.64
C SER A 690 -17.96 -7.70 9.06
N GLY A 691 -16.96 -8.18 9.82
CA GLY A 691 -16.03 -9.21 9.35
C GLY A 691 -15.09 -8.78 8.22
N ALA A 692 -14.58 -7.54 8.25
CA ALA A 692 -13.54 -7.13 7.29
C ALA A 692 -12.26 -7.97 7.47
N ILE A 693 -11.58 -8.31 6.36
CA ILE A 693 -10.41 -9.23 6.32
C ILE A 693 -9.36 -8.86 7.38
N GLN A 694 -9.09 -7.56 7.58
CA GLN A 694 -8.12 -7.06 8.55
C GLN A 694 -8.51 -7.35 10.00
N HIS A 695 -9.81 -7.45 10.32
CA HIS A 695 -10.28 -7.87 11.64
C HIS A 695 -10.24 -9.39 11.76
N LEU A 696 -10.70 -10.12 10.72
CA LEU A 696 -10.68 -11.59 10.70
C LEU A 696 -9.27 -12.15 10.90
N ALA A 697 -8.26 -11.51 10.32
CA ALA A 697 -6.83 -11.84 10.49
C ALA A 697 -6.33 -11.88 11.95
N GLY A 698 -7.08 -11.28 12.89
CA GLY A 698 -6.77 -11.28 14.32
C GLY A 698 -7.72 -12.10 15.19
N MET A 699 -8.75 -12.78 14.65
CA MET A 699 -9.69 -13.60 15.43
C MET A 699 -10.22 -14.88 14.74
N LYS A 700 -9.91 -15.11 13.46
CA LYS A 700 -10.35 -16.32 12.71
C LYS A 700 -9.82 -17.64 13.28
N ASP A 701 -8.78 -17.59 14.11
CA ASP A 701 -8.15 -18.75 14.72
C ASP A 701 -8.84 -19.14 16.07
N SER A 702 -9.96 -18.48 16.42
CA SER A 702 -10.79 -18.80 17.61
C SER A 702 -11.54 -20.12 17.45
N LYS A 703 -11.80 -20.84 18.54
CA LYS A 703 -12.47 -22.16 18.47
C LYS A 703 -13.97 -22.12 18.15
N VAL A 704 -14.65 -21.05 18.56
CA VAL A 704 -16.06 -20.78 18.27
C VAL A 704 -16.21 -19.29 18.05
N ILE A 705 -16.74 -18.91 16.89
CA ILE A 705 -17.02 -17.54 16.48
C ILE A 705 -18.54 -17.33 16.48
N ALA A 706 -19.02 -16.51 17.40
CA ALA A 706 -20.41 -16.10 17.49
C ALA A 706 -20.58 -14.67 16.97
N ALA A 707 -21.58 -14.42 16.14
CA ALA A 707 -21.81 -13.13 15.51
C ALA A 707 -23.26 -12.65 15.66
N ILE A 708 -23.43 -11.42 16.15
CA ILE A 708 -24.72 -10.71 16.21
C ILE A 708 -24.63 -9.50 15.29
N ASN A 709 -25.41 -9.51 14.21
CA ASN A 709 -25.43 -8.41 13.23
C ASN A 709 -26.81 -8.29 12.58
N LYS A 710 -27.25 -7.06 12.28
CA LYS A 710 -28.53 -6.79 11.62
C LYS A 710 -28.52 -7.03 10.10
N ASP A 711 -27.34 -7.17 9.54
CA ASP A 711 -27.10 -7.31 8.09
C ASP A 711 -26.76 -8.77 7.77
N PRO A 712 -27.69 -9.55 7.18
CA PRO A 712 -27.48 -10.99 6.93
C PRO A 712 -26.38 -11.27 5.90
N ASP A 713 -26.07 -10.29 5.03
CA ASP A 713 -24.99 -10.40 4.03
C ASP A 713 -23.61 -10.00 4.59
N ALA A 714 -23.53 -9.69 5.90
CA ALA A 714 -22.28 -9.29 6.54
C ALA A 714 -21.20 -10.39 6.46
N PRO A 715 -19.99 -10.10 5.92
CA PRO A 715 -18.91 -11.08 5.76
C PRO A 715 -18.49 -11.85 7.02
N ILE A 716 -18.83 -11.36 8.23
CA ILE A 716 -18.60 -12.11 9.48
C ILE A 716 -19.33 -13.46 9.50
N PHE A 717 -20.52 -13.57 8.90
CA PHE A 717 -21.29 -14.81 8.86
C PHE A 717 -20.67 -15.88 7.94
N GLN A 718 -19.67 -15.53 7.11
CA GLN A 718 -18.91 -16.50 6.32
C GLN A 718 -17.85 -17.26 7.15
N VAL A 719 -17.62 -16.84 8.41
CA VAL A 719 -16.63 -17.44 9.34
C VAL A 719 -17.18 -17.61 10.76
N ALA A 720 -18.49 -17.44 10.97
CA ALA A 720 -19.11 -17.59 12.28
C ALA A 720 -19.82 -18.94 12.38
N ASP A 721 -19.42 -19.75 13.37
CA ASP A 721 -20.07 -21.02 13.70
C ASP A 721 -21.52 -20.81 14.19
N VAL A 722 -21.79 -19.66 14.82
CA VAL A 722 -23.12 -19.27 15.30
C VAL A 722 -23.44 -17.84 14.88
N GLY A 723 -24.40 -17.68 13.95
CA GLY A 723 -24.88 -16.39 13.49
C GLY A 723 -26.30 -16.06 13.97
N LEU A 724 -26.49 -14.90 14.58
CA LEU A 724 -27.80 -14.32 14.90
C LEU A 724 -28.02 -13.04 14.09
N VAL A 725 -29.00 -13.07 13.19
CA VAL A 725 -29.45 -11.89 12.44
C VAL A 725 -30.47 -11.13 13.27
N GLY A 726 -30.15 -9.89 13.65
CA GLY A 726 -31.02 -9.04 14.48
C GLY A 726 -30.34 -7.77 14.97
N ASP A 727 -31.07 -6.87 15.62
CA ASP A 727 -30.45 -5.69 16.23
C ASP A 727 -29.72 -6.06 17.53
N LEU A 728 -28.46 -5.63 17.63
CA LEU A 728 -27.62 -5.84 18.79
C LEU A 728 -28.16 -5.12 20.04
N PHE A 729 -28.88 -4.00 19.86
CA PHE A 729 -29.46 -3.24 20.99
C PHE A 729 -30.59 -3.99 21.69
N GLU A 730 -31.20 -4.99 21.03
CA GLU A 730 -32.20 -5.88 21.62
C GLU A 730 -31.57 -7.22 22.02
N LYS A 731 -30.80 -7.83 21.10
CA LYS A 731 -30.35 -9.22 21.25
C LYS A 731 -29.16 -9.43 22.17
N VAL A 732 -28.31 -8.43 22.38
CA VAL A 732 -27.23 -8.54 23.38
C VAL A 732 -27.78 -8.42 24.81
N PRO A 733 -28.67 -7.47 25.15
CA PRO A 733 -29.36 -7.49 26.44
C PRO A 733 -30.16 -8.78 26.69
N GLU A 734 -30.97 -9.24 25.73
CA GLU A 734 -31.75 -10.48 25.84
C GLU A 734 -30.85 -11.71 26.14
N LEU A 735 -29.70 -11.80 25.48
CA LEU A 735 -28.70 -12.84 25.73
C LEU A 735 -28.06 -12.69 27.12
N THR A 736 -27.76 -11.46 27.54
CA THR A 736 -27.13 -11.17 28.83
C THR A 736 -28.05 -11.52 30.00
N GLU A 737 -29.35 -11.22 29.90
CA GLU A 737 -30.35 -11.62 30.90
C GLU A 737 -30.48 -13.15 30.98
N LYS A 738 -30.54 -13.83 29.83
CA LYS A 738 -30.61 -15.30 29.77
C LYS A 738 -29.37 -15.96 30.39
N LEU A 739 -28.16 -15.45 30.12
CA LEU A 739 -26.93 -15.91 30.76
C LEU A 739 -26.98 -15.72 32.29
N LYS A 740 -27.44 -14.56 32.77
CA LYS A 740 -27.61 -14.27 34.22
C LYS A 740 -28.72 -15.08 34.90
N SER A 741 -29.57 -15.77 34.15
CA SER A 741 -30.59 -16.69 34.66
C SER A 741 -30.18 -18.17 34.62
N GLN A 742 -28.99 -18.47 34.06
CA GLN A 742 -28.43 -19.83 33.96
C GLN A 742 -27.12 -19.99 34.74
N ALA A 743 -26.59 -18.90 35.31
CA ALA A 743 -25.41 -18.85 36.17
C ALA A 743 -25.82 -18.61 37.63
#